data_AF-A0AB39BXR0-F1
#
_entry.id   AF-A0AB39BXR0-F1
#
_cell.length_a   1.000
_cell.length_b   1.000
_cell.length_c   1.000
_cell.angle_alpha   90.00
_cell.angle_beta   90.00
_cell.angle_gamma   90.00
#
_symmetry.space_group_name_H-M   'P 1'
#
loop_
_entity.id
_entity.type
_entity.pdbx_description
1 polymer ?
#
loop_
_entity_poly.entity_id
_entity_poly.type
_entity_poly.pdbx_seq_one_letter_code
_entity_poly.pdbx_strand_id
1 'polypeptide(L)'
;MKNNLLFTFILLWMVSYYPSITLAEQAGDPAAQLAVDLIGPNDQGFITSEFVQYVYAESRNIDLPRFARDQRLIGIEIERDDLVAGDVLFFQGSSLMSGIYIENGRFVVVTSSGIAQVNLDTSSYWSGIYIGANRYMKDSITIEEPVAKLALDMIGVNEHDFITSEFVQYVFNEAKGFALPRAASDQWLLGEEVNQDQLQSGDVVFFQGTYLMSGIYIENGRFVVVTSEGITERNLIMSEYWSKAFVGAKRYTEESLTPPSSSNEIVEKARSLIGTPYNRRGDNPEDGFNTGSFAYYVYREVTGSWLSKLSFPQFEAGLQIARDELQEGDLVFFLNNEEWLTGIYTGDDQFITATSEGVQERHLEFHTYYADRYVGAVRYTEEILKKSNPKTYVGHENPVIQEAMNYMGTPYLMTGSTLDAFDCSFLIQTSFREAKGIYLPRISYRQWEVGETILPEGTNIEEITLDDHIRPGDALYFSGTWQEGISHVAIYLGDDYMIHATGEEGMTTISYMNSYWREHFTGVKRFDDLSVRLDNPAIYEAYQVLGSPYQLGGAHPDQGFDTGGLVQYIYKQAYQLELPRYGSQQWQEGTEISLSEAEPGDLLFFEGTSLIPAVYIGNNQMVVATQASGVTIVDLTVSSYWPPRFYGARTYEKITGNLEAVAALTEGYVGEAFSGSSIEFVQSVYQEAVNIELSGNLHTLRSSGDWIHIEELERGDVMFFSEEPDGSRADFVAIYLGEGVFATVMNDVVVTYEMNDDIAWINRLIEARRY
;
A
#
# COMPACT_ATOMS: atom_id res chain seq x y z
N MET A 1 -28.70 74.65 -104.68
CA MET A 1 -28.40 75.90 -103.94
C MET A 1 -28.51 75.61 -102.47
N LYS A 2 -27.40 75.77 -101.73
CA LYS A 2 -27.20 75.78 -100.26
C LYS A 2 -27.79 74.59 -99.47
N ASN A 3 -27.09 73.93 -98.56
CA ASN A 3 -25.69 73.80 -98.15
C ASN A 3 -25.78 72.85 -96.93
N ASN A 4 -24.85 71.91 -96.80
CA ASN A 4 -24.21 71.53 -95.52
C ASN A 4 -25.11 70.91 -94.41
N LEU A 5 -24.72 69.91 -93.63
CA LEU A 5 -23.52 69.11 -93.47
C LEU A 5 -23.89 68.07 -92.37
N LEU A 6 -23.20 66.94 -92.39
CA LEU A 6 -22.71 66.22 -91.20
C LEU A 6 -23.69 65.48 -90.25
N PHE A 7 -23.48 64.15 -90.25
CA PHE A 7 -23.13 63.34 -89.07
C PHE A 7 -24.22 62.88 -88.06
N THR A 8 -24.22 61.56 -87.89
CA THR A 8 -24.21 60.81 -86.61
C THR A 8 -25.50 60.40 -85.87
N PHE A 9 -25.55 59.08 -85.63
CA PHE A 9 -25.97 58.34 -84.42
C PHE A 9 -27.41 57.79 -84.29
N ILE A 10 -27.51 56.46 -84.51
CA ILE A 10 -27.90 55.39 -83.56
C ILE A 10 -29.27 55.48 -82.84
N LEU A 11 -30.01 54.36 -82.98
CA LEU A 11 -31.16 53.85 -82.21
C LEU A 11 -32.48 54.64 -82.20
N LEU A 12 -33.50 54.06 -82.84
CA LEU A 12 -34.83 53.96 -82.23
C LEU A 12 -35.60 52.78 -82.87
N TRP A 13 -35.13 51.58 -82.55
CA TRP A 13 -35.81 50.29 -82.69
C TRP A 13 -35.61 49.60 -81.34
N MET A 14 -36.69 49.37 -80.59
CA MET A 14 -36.86 48.63 -79.31
C MET A 14 -37.67 49.45 -78.29
N VAL A 15 -38.96 49.13 -78.16
CA VAL A 15 -39.62 49.12 -76.85
C VAL A 15 -39.97 47.67 -76.59
N SER A 16 -38.93 46.89 -76.32
CA SER A 16 -38.99 45.54 -75.76
C SER A 16 -38.95 45.65 -74.24
N TYR A 17 -39.79 44.84 -73.58
CA TYR A 17 -39.52 44.18 -72.30
C TYR A 17 -38.42 44.82 -71.42
N TYR A 18 -38.84 45.55 -70.38
CA TYR A 18 -38.04 45.70 -69.17
C TYR A 18 -38.68 44.81 -68.09
N PRO A 19 -37.98 43.79 -67.57
CA PRO A 19 -38.46 43.07 -66.40
C PRO A 19 -38.51 44.03 -65.22
N SER A 20 -39.54 43.89 -64.40
CA SER A 20 -39.59 44.47 -63.06
C SER A 20 -38.34 44.03 -62.32
N ILE A 21 -37.49 44.95 -61.92
CA ILE A 21 -36.44 44.68 -60.92
C ILE A 21 -37.18 44.11 -59.71
N THR A 22 -36.98 42.83 -59.43
CA THR A 22 -37.59 42.17 -58.27
C THR A 22 -37.00 42.79 -57.00
N LEU A 23 -37.82 42.97 -55.97
CA LEU A 23 -37.42 43.50 -54.65
C LEU A 23 -36.16 42.85 -54.06
N ALA A 24 -35.85 41.61 -54.46
CA ALA A 24 -34.67 40.88 -54.03
C ALA A 24 -33.33 41.41 -54.58
N GLU A 25 -33.32 42.04 -55.76
CA GLU A 25 -32.07 42.54 -56.38
C GLU A 25 -31.50 43.76 -55.61
N GLN A 26 -32.32 44.39 -54.75
CA GLN A 26 -31.91 45.50 -53.88
C GLN A 26 -31.32 45.07 -52.52
N ALA A 27 -31.57 43.83 -52.05
CA ALA A 27 -31.20 43.39 -50.71
C ALA A 27 -29.79 42.75 -50.62
N GLY A 28 -29.22 42.34 -51.74
CA GLY A 28 -27.82 41.87 -51.82
C GLY A 28 -27.53 40.51 -51.18
N ASP A 29 -28.53 39.75 -50.75
CA ASP A 29 -28.35 38.46 -50.08
C ASP A 29 -28.74 37.23 -50.94
N PRO A 30 -27.85 36.24 -51.15
CA PRO A 30 -28.13 35.07 -51.99
C PRO A 30 -29.30 34.20 -51.53
N ALA A 31 -29.49 34.04 -50.21
CA ALA A 31 -30.56 33.21 -49.67
C ALA A 31 -31.90 33.94 -49.75
N ALA A 32 -31.93 35.23 -49.42
CA ALA A 32 -33.12 36.05 -49.63
C ALA A 32 -33.53 36.12 -51.12
N GLN A 33 -32.55 36.24 -52.02
CA GLN A 33 -32.79 36.28 -53.46
C GLN A 33 -33.42 34.99 -53.96
N LEU A 34 -32.81 33.85 -53.66
CA LEU A 34 -33.37 32.56 -54.07
C LEU A 34 -34.75 32.31 -53.44
N ALA A 35 -34.96 32.72 -52.19
CA ALA A 35 -36.27 32.61 -51.56
C ALA A 35 -37.36 33.39 -52.31
N VAL A 36 -37.05 34.61 -52.78
CA VAL A 36 -37.98 35.43 -53.57
C VAL A 36 -38.21 34.85 -54.95
N ASP A 37 -37.16 34.32 -55.61
CA ASP A 37 -37.27 33.70 -56.93
C ASP A 37 -38.16 32.47 -56.93
N LEU A 38 -38.29 31.81 -55.78
CA LEU A 38 -39.14 30.64 -55.58
C LEU A 38 -40.59 30.97 -55.17
N ILE A 39 -40.98 32.24 -55.10
CA ILE A 39 -42.38 32.62 -54.80
C ILE A 39 -43.30 32.12 -55.91
N GLY A 40 -44.31 31.32 -55.55
CA GLY A 40 -45.22 30.69 -56.49
C GLY A 40 -45.83 29.39 -55.98
N PRO A 41 -46.36 28.55 -56.88
CA PRO A 41 -46.83 27.20 -56.54
C PRO A 41 -45.72 26.38 -55.87
N ASN A 42 -46.06 25.65 -54.81
CA ASN A 42 -45.12 24.74 -54.13
C ASN A 42 -45.10 23.37 -54.82
N ASP A 43 -44.67 23.34 -56.08
CA ASP A 43 -44.68 22.12 -56.92
C ASP A 43 -43.68 21.06 -56.42
N GLN A 44 -42.68 21.49 -55.64
CA GLN A 44 -41.66 20.66 -55.02
C GLN A 44 -42.16 19.97 -53.74
N GLY A 45 -43.29 20.41 -53.19
CA GLY A 45 -43.88 19.82 -51.99
C GLY A 45 -43.13 20.13 -50.70
N PHE A 46 -42.39 21.23 -50.63
CA PHE A 46 -41.64 21.62 -49.43
C PHE A 46 -42.56 21.82 -48.24
N ILE A 47 -42.13 21.38 -47.05
CA ILE A 47 -42.59 21.99 -45.79
C ILE A 47 -41.77 23.25 -45.49
N THR A 48 -42.22 24.09 -44.54
CA THR A 48 -41.58 25.38 -44.24
C THR A 48 -40.07 25.26 -43.98
N SER A 49 -39.64 24.26 -43.21
CA SER A 49 -38.23 24.08 -42.86
C SER A 49 -37.40 23.43 -43.96
N GLU A 50 -37.99 22.54 -44.76
CA GLU A 50 -37.32 21.98 -45.95
C GLU A 50 -37.09 23.05 -47.01
N PHE A 51 -38.02 24.01 -47.15
CA PHE A 51 -37.81 25.17 -48.02
C PHE A 51 -36.60 25.99 -47.56
N VAL A 52 -36.49 26.30 -46.26
CA VAL A 52 -35.33 27.01 -45.71
C VAL A 52 -34.04 26.22 -45.93
N GLN A 53 -34.06 24.91 -45.64
CA GLN A 53 -32.91 24.03 -45.87
C GLN A 53 -32.47 24.05 -47.35
N TYR A 54 -33.42 23.88 -48.27
CA TYR A 54 -33.15 23.89 -49.70
C TYR A 54 -32.53 25.22 -50.16
N VAL A 55 -33.13 26.34 -49.77
CA VAL A 55 -32.63 27.67 -50.14
C VAL A 55 -31.21 27.88 -49.63
N TYR A 56 -30.92 27.53 -48.38
CA TYR A 56 -29.57 27.68 -47.82
C TYR A 56 -28.54 26.73 -48.44
N ALA A 57 -28.92 25.50 -48.76
CA ALA A 57 -28.04 24.56 -49.44
C ALA A 57 -27.67 25.06 -50.84
N GLU A 58 -28.64 25.54 -51.62
CA GLU A 58 -28.39 25.99 -53.00
C GLU A 58 -27.72 27.37 -53.08
N SER A 59 -28.19 28.34 -52.29
CA SER A 59 -27.71 29.73 -52.38
C SER A 59 -26.39 29.95 -51.65
N ARG A 60 -26.19 29.24 -50.54
CA ARG A 60 -25.08 29.46 -49.62
C ARG A 60 -24.25 28.20 -49.38
N ASN A 61 -24.65 27.02 -49.86
CA ASN A 61 -23.96 25.75 -49.55
C ASN A 61 -23.73 25.60 -48.04
N ILE A 62 -24.80 25.91 -47.28
CA ILE A 62 -24.94 25.64 -45.85
C ILE A 62 -26.03 24.57 -45.74
N ASP A 63 -25.69 23.39 -45.24
CA ASP A 63 -26.66 22.31 -45.01
C ASP A 63 -27.34 22.51 -43.65
N LEU A 64 -28.53 23.11 -43.67
CA LEU A 64 -29.31 23.30 -42.45
C LEU A 64 -30.08 22.03 -42.08
N PRO A 65 -30.35 21.80 -40.78
CA PRO A 65 -31.22 20.70 -40.34
C PRO A 65 -32.58 20.73 -41.06
N ARG A 66 -33.16 19.55 -41.30
CA ARG A 66 -34.45 19.41 -42.00
C ARG A 66 -35.63 20.05 -41.26
N PHE A 67 -35.64 20.02 -39.94
CA PHE A 67 -36.76 20.49 -39.11
C PHE A 67 -36.47 21.86 -38.49
N ALA A 68 -37.49 22.73 -38.45
CA ALA A 68 -37.35 24.08 -37.88
C ALA A 68 -36.85 24.07 -36.43
N ARG A 69 -37.20 23.05 -35.64
CA ARG A 69 -36.78 22.93 -34.23
C ARG A 69 -35.26 22.79 -34.11
N ASP A 70 -34.64 22.07 -35.04
CA ASP A 70 -33.21 21.81 -35.04
C ASP A 70 -32.49 22.99 -35.68
N GLN A 71 -33.09 23.63 -36.70
CA GLN A 71 -32.62 24.89 -37.26
C GLN A 71 -32.51 25.97 -36.16
N ARG A 72 -33.53 26.13 -35.31
CA ARG A 72 -33.50 27.15 -34.24
C ARG A 72 -32.37 26.96 -33.22
N LEU A 73 -31.87 25.74 -33.04
CA LEU A 73 -30.81 25.44 -32.09
C LEU A 73 -29.40 25.77 -32.62
N ILE A 74 -29.29 26.18 -33.89
CA ILE A 74 -28.01 26.50 -34.53
C ILE A 74 -28.06 27.88 -35.18
N GLY A 75 -26.91 28.52 -35.34
CA GLY A 75 -26.80 29.90 -35.85
C GLY A 75 -26.82 30.95 -34.74
N ILE A 76 -26.55 32.20 -35.10
CA ILE A 76 -26.50 33.32 -34.16
C ILE A 76 -27.92 33.84 -33.97
N GLU A 77 -28.43 33.87 -32.74
CA GLU A 77 -29.74 34.46 -32.44
C GLU A 77 -29.72 35.96 -32.74
N ILE A 78 -30.74 36.45 -33.46
CA ILE A 78 -30.88 37.83 -33.92
C ILE A 78 -32.15 38.44 -33.32
N GLU A 79 -31.97 39.58 -32.66
CA GLU A 79 -33.07 40.39 -32.17
C GLU A 79 -33.91 40.93 -33.34
N ARG A 80 -35.21 41.10 -33.13
CA ARG A 80 -36.14 41.48 -34.21
C ARG A 80 -35.75 42.80 -34.89
N ASP A 81 -35.19 43.75 -34.15
CA ASP A 81 -34.80 45.06 -34.68
C ASP A 81 -33.48 44.99 -35.50
N ASP A 82 -32.74 43.88 -35.40
CA ASP A 82 -31.44 43.65 -36.07
C ASP A 82 -31.53 42.69 -37.28
N LEU A 83 -32.75 42.37 -37.71
CA LEU A 83 -33.01 41.49 -38.85
C LEU A 83 -32.48 42.08 -40.16
N VAL A 84 -31.68 41.29 -40.86
CA VAL A 84 -31.19 41.59 -42.22
C VAL A 84 -31.58 40.51 -43.20
N ALA A 85 -31.57 40.86 -44.49
CA ALA A 85 -31.88 39.94 -45.57
C ALA A 85 -31.10 38.63 -45.44
N GLY A 86 -31.82 37.51 -45.52
CA GLY A 86 -31.27 36.17 -45.38
C GLY A 86 -31.53 35.56 -44.00
N ASP A 87 -31.74 36.33 -42.93
CA ASP A 87 -31.98 35.76 -41.59
C ASP A 87 -33.19 34.81 -41.57
N VAL A 88 -33.10 33.71 -40.82
CA VAL A 88 -34.20 32.74 -40.71
C VAL A 88 -35.06 33.08 -39.51
N LEU A 89 -36.34 33.31 -39.76
CA LEU A 89 -37.35 33.58 -38.75
C LEU A 89 -38.01 32.28 -38.31
N PHE A 90 -38.36 32.19 -37.02
CA PHE A 90 -39.03 31.05 -36.42
C PHE A 90 -40.40 31.41 -35.89
N PHE A 91 -41.36 30.51 -36.09
CA PHE A 91 -42.76 30.73 -35.74
C PHE A 91 -43.37 29.51 -35.04
N GLN A 92 -44.04 29.75 -33.91
CA GLN A 92 -44.68 28.72 -33.08
C GLN A 92 -46.19 28.65 -33.37
N GLY A 93 -46.57 27.82 -34.35
CA GLY A 93 -47.96 27.44 -34.59
C GLY A 93 -48.31 26.11 -33.93
N SER A 94 -49.11 25.29 -34.61
CA SER A 94 -49.33 23.87 -34.25
C SER A 94 -48.06 23.03 -34.33
N SER A 95 -47.07 23.50 -35.09
CA SER A 95 -45.71 22.99 -35.17
C SER A 95 -44.75 24.18 -35.33
N LEU A 96 -43.47 23.97 -35.03
CA LEU A 96 -42.48 25.00 -35.29
C LEU A 96 -42.24 25.13 -36.80
N MET A 97 -42.28 26.36 -37.30
CA MET A 97 -42.10 26.71 -38.70
C MET A 97 -40.92 27.68 -38.84
N SER A 98 -40.34 27.74 -40.04
CA SER A 98 -39.27 28.67 -40.38
C SER A 98 -39.50 29.35 -41.73
N GLY A 99 -38.97 30.56 -41.90
CA GLY A 99 -39.03 31.35 -43.13
C GLY A 99 -37.83 32.27 -43.26
N ILE A 100 -37.60 32.83 -44.44
CA ILE A 100 -36.39 33.63 -44.75
C ILE A 100 -36.77 35.10 -44.81
N TYR A 101 -36.18 35.92 -43.95
CA TYR A 101 -36.34 37.37 -43.93
C TYR A 101 -35.73 37.99 -45.19
N ILE A 102 -36.42 38.99 -45.74
CA ILE A 102 -36.00 39.73 -46.94
C ILE A 102 -35.66 41.17 -46.53
N GLU A 103 -36.67 42.04 -46.37
CA GLU A 103 -36.47 43.43 -45.95
C GLU A 103 -37.79 44.09 -45.52
N ASN A 104 -37.72 45.15 -44.72
CA ASN A 104 -38.88 45.96 -44.29
C ASN A 104 -40.01 45.09 -43.69
N GLY A 105 -39.64 44.19 -42.78
CA GLY A 105 -40.59 43.26 -42.14
C GLY A 105 -41.06 42.12 -43.04
N ARG A 106 -40.63 42.05 -44.31
CA ARG A 106 -41.07 40.99 -45.23
C ARG A 106 -40.19 39.76 -45.15
N PHE A 107 -40.81 38.60 -45.29
CA PHE A 107 -40.16 37.31 -45.32
C PHE A 107 -40.89 36.35 -46.27
N VAL A 108 -40.21 35.30 -46.70
CA VAL A 108 -40.77 34.24 -47.53
C VAL A 108 -40.95 32.97 -46.71
N VAL A 109 -42.10 32.35 -46.83
CA VAL A 109 -42.46 31.12 -46.12
C VAL A 109 -43.40 30.26 -46.96
N VAL A 110 -43.37 28.95 -46.74
CA VAL A 110 -44.36 28.03 -47.31
C VAL A 110 -45.70 28.19 -46.60
N THR A 111 -46.77 28.34 -47.38
CA THR A 111 -48.16 28.46 -46.89
C THR A 111 -49.05 27.43 -47.58
N SER A 112 -50.31 27.31 -47.15
CA SER A 112 -51.31 26.46 -47.82
C SER A 112 -51.59 26.87 -49.28
N SER A 113 -51.23 28.09 -49.68
CA SER A 113 -51.39 28.61 -51.05
C SER A 113 -50.13 28.53 -51.91
N GLY A 114 -49.03 27.95 -51.38
CA GLY A 114 -47.72 27.93 -52.03
C GLY A 114 -46.66 28.72 -51.26
N ILE A 115 -45.51 28.96 -51.89
CA ILE A 115 -44.42 29.77 -51.34
C ILE A 115 -44.82 31.23 -51.49
N ALA A 116 -44.97 31.94 -50.37
CA ALA A 116 -45.54 33.27 -50.33
C ALA A 116 -44.65 34.24 -49.55
N GLN A 117 -44.66 35.49 -50.01
CA GLN A 117 -44.12 36.61 -49.25
C GLN A 117 -45.17 37.12 -48.26
N VAL A 118 -44.76 37.26 -47.00
CA VAL A 118 -45.57 37.76 -45.90
C VAL A 118 -44.87 38.96 -45.29
N ASN A 119 -45.61 39.90 -44.71
CA ASN A 119 -45.05 40.99 -43.92
C ASN A 119 -45.39 40.79 -42.43
N LEU A 120 -44.34 40.64 -41.62
CA LEU A 120 -44.37 40.33 -40.19
C LEU A 120 -44.99 41.45 -39.34
N ASP A 121 -44.88 42.69 -39.79
CA ASP A 121 -45.36 43.87 -39.05
C ASP A 121 -46.84 44.14 -39.28
N THR A 122 -47.36 43.73 -40.44
CA THR A 122 -48.77 43.95 -40.82
C THR A 122 -49.65 42.70 -40.69
N SER A 123 -49.05 41.50 -40.63
CA SER A 123 -49.80 40.26 -40.45
C SER A 123 -50.04 39.93 -38.98
N SER A 124 -51.29 40.06 -38.52
CA SER A 124 -51.67 39.72 -37.14
C SER A 124 -51.39 38.26 -36.78
N TYR A 125 -51.55 37.32 -37.74
CA TYR A 125 -51.26 35.91 -37.53
C TYR A 125 -49.77 35.67 -37.31
N TRP A 126 -48.94 36.03 -38.29
CA TRP A 126 -47.50 35.73 -38.25
C TRP A 126 -46.76 36.50 -37.16
N SER A 127 -47.15 37.75 -36.89
CA SER A 127 -46.59 38.52 -35.76
C SER A 127 -46.91 37.86 -34.41
N GLY A 128 -48.11 37.31 -34.26
CA GLY A 128 -48.56 36.69 -33.00
C GLY A 128 -47.93 35.35 -32.68
N ILE A 129 -47.33 34.69 -33.68
CA ILE A 129 -46.64 33.39 -33.52
C ILE A 129 -45.13 33.49 -33.75
N TYR A 130 -44.58 34.68 -33.99
CA TYR A 130 -43.15 34.87 -34.12
C TYR A 130 -42.44 34.65 -32.79
N ILE A 131 -41.38 33.85 -32.80
CA ILE A 131 -40.66 33.49 -31.56
C ILE A 131 -39.15 33.78 -31.63
N GLY A 132 -38.63 34.37 -32.70
CA GLY A 132 -37.22 34.75 -32.82
C GLY A 132 -36.63 34.44 -34.20
N ALA A 133 -35.35 34.73 -34.38
CA ALA A 133 -34.66 34.54 -35.65
C ALA A 133 -33.18 34.17 -35.44
N ASN A 134 -32.60 33.44 -36.40
CA ASN A 134 -31.19 33.09 -36.40
C ASN A 134 -30.51 33.49 -37.71
N ARG A 135 -29.24 33.87 -37.64
CA ARG A 135 -28.35 34.11 -38.78
C ARG A 135 -27.38 32.95 -38.96
N TYR A 136 -27.28 32.46 -40.19
CA TYR A 136 -26.34 31.39 -40.58
C TYR A 136 -25.30 31.93 -41.55
N MET A 137 -24.02 31.78 -41.21
CA MET A 137 -22.92 32.29 -42.03
C MET A 137 -22.10 31.12 -42.60
N LYS A 138 -21.76 31.19 -43.90
CA LYS A 138 -20.92 30.21 -44.59
C LYS A 138 -19.44 30.50 -44.36
N ASP A 139 -19.10 31.78 -44.22
CA ASP A 139 -17.73 32.26 -44.19
C ASP A 139 -17.36 32.69 -42.76
N SER A 140 -16.48 31.87 -42.17
CA SER A 140 -15.57 32.14 -41.07
C SER A 140 -16.01 33.23 -40.07
N ILE A 141 -16.57 32.79 -38.95
CA ILE A 141 -16.09 33.40 -37.70
C ILE A 141 -14.59 33.13 -37.71
N THR A 142 -13.78 34.19 -37.70
CA THR A 142 -12.33 34.03 -37.58
C THR A 142 -12.10 33.40 -36.22
N ILE A 143 -11.87 32.10 -36.20
CA ILE A 143 -11.53 31.40 -34.97
C ILE A 143 -10.09 31.77 -34.67
N GLU A 144 -9.95 32.75 -33.79
CA GLU A 144 -8.66 33.23 -33.31
C GLU A 144 -8.07 32.31 -32.25
N GLU A 145 -8.90 31.48 -31.61
CA GLU A 145 -8.41 30.56 -30.59
C GLU A 145 -7.47 29.52 -31.23
N PRO A 146 -6.18 29.45 -30.81
CA PRO A 146 -5.16 28.69 -31.50
C PRO A 146 -5.42 27.19 -31.60
N VAL A 147 -6.00 26.58 -30.56
CA VAL A 147 -6.29 25.14 -30.48
C VAL A 147 -7.40 24.81 -31.47
N ALA A 148 -8.51 25.56 -31.46
CA ALA A 148 -9.62 25.35 -32.39
C ALA A 148 -9.20 25.60 -33.84
N LYS A 149 -8.36 26.61 -34.09
CA LYS A 149 -7.83 26.90 -35.42
C LYS A 149 -6.96 25.75 -35.96
N LEU A 150 -5.99 25.30 -35.17
CA LEU A 150 -5.12 24.19 -35.59
C LEU A 150 -5.93 22.90 -35.79
N ALA A 151 -6.92 22.62 -34.95
CA ALA A 151 -7.80 21.47 -35.12
C ALA A 151 -8.55 21.49 -36.46
N LEU A 152 -9.06 22.65 -36.88
CA LEU A 152 -9.70 22.82 -38.19
C LEU A 152 -8.72 22.65 -39.35
N ASP A 153 -7.51 23.18 -39.24
CA ASP A 153 -6.47 23.07 -40.26
C ASP A 153 -6.03 21.61 -40.49
N MET A 154 -6.22 20.74 -39.48
CA MET A 154 -5.89 19.32 -39.53
C MET A 154 -7.02 18.40 -40.03
N ILE A 155 -8.20 18.93 -40.39
CA ILE A 155 -9.29 18.11 -40.94
C ILE A 155 -8.85 17.41 -42.22
N GLY A 156 -9.08 16.10 -42.29
CA GLY A 156 -8.73 15.29 -43.45
C GLY A 156 -8.20 13.92 -43.06
N VAL A 157 -7.26 13.41 -43.87
CA VAL A 157 -6.64 12.09 -43.65
C VAL A 157 -5.86 12.12 -42.34
N ASN A 158 -6.08 11.12 -41.49
CA ASN A 158 -5.33 10.95 -40.25
C ASN A 158 -3.93 10.38 -40.53
N GLU A 159 -3.03 11.20 -41.07
CA GLU A 159 -1.67 10.77 -41.50
C GLU A 159 -0.78 10.29 -40.33
N HIS A 160 -1.14 10.63 -39.10
CA HIS A 160 -0.40 10.30 -37.89
C HIS A 160 -1.00 9.12 -37.12
N ASP A 161 -2.04 8.48 -37.66
CA ASP A 161 -2.78 7.39 -37.00
C ASP A 161 -3.24 7.73 -35.57
N PHE A 162 -3.55 9.01 -35.30
CA PHE A 162 -4.00 9.45 -33.99
C PHE A 162 -5.24 8.71 -33.53
N ILE A 163 -5.33 8.40 -32.24
CA ILE A 163 -6.62 8.22 -31.57
C ILE A 163 -7.17 9.59 -31.12
N THR A 164 -8.43 9.64 -30.69
CA THR A 164 -9.10 10.89 -30.31
C THR A 164 -8.32 11.72 -29.29
N SER A 165 -7.82 11.10 -28.22
CA SER A 165 -7.11 11.82 -27.15
C SER A 165 -5.70 12.24 -27.54
N GLU A 166 -5.00 11.44 -28.35
CA GLU A 166 -3.67 11.77 -28.89
C GLU A 166 -3.75 12.97 -29.85
N PHE A 167 -4.82 13.06 -30.65
CA PHE A 167 -5.09 14.23 -31.46
C PHE A 167 -5.26 15.49 -30.60
N VAL A 168 -6.10 15.42 -29.56
CA VAL A 168 -6.29 16.56 -28.63
C VAL A 168 -4.97 16.95 -27.96
N GLN A 169 -4.21 15.98 -27.45
CA GLN A 169 -2.89 16.20 -26.84
C GLN A 169 -1.93 16.90 -27.80
N TYR A 170 -1.84 16.41 -29.05
CA TYR A 170 -0.98 16.97 -30.09
C TYR A 170 -1.35 18.42 -30.38
N VAL A 171 -2.64 18.71 -30.61
CA VAL A 171 -3.10 20.06 -30.94
C VAL A 171 -2.81 21.04 -29.78
N PHE A 172 -3.03 20.64 -28.53
CA PHE A 172 -2.69 21.49 -27.38
C PHE A 172 -1.18 21.76 -27.28
N ASN A 173 -0.35 20.72 -27.48
CA ASN A 173 1.10 20.86 -27.43
C ASN A 173 1.62 21.83 -28.50
N GLU A 174 1.14 21.70 -29.74
CA GLU A 174 1.57 22.56 -30.85
C GLU A 174 0.99 23.98 -30.75
N ALA A 175 -0.27 24.13 -30.34
CA ALA A 175 -0.96 25.41 -30.33
C ALA A 175 -0.68 26.26 -29.06
N LYS A 176 -0.48 25.62 -27.90
CA LYS A 176 -0.29 26.30 -26.60
C LYS A 176 1.03 25.99 -25.91
N GLY A 177 1.84 25.06 -26.42
CA GLY A 177 3.17 24.76 -25.88
C GLY A 177 3.17 23.87 -24.63
N PHE A 178 2.03 23.31 -24.25
CA PHE A 178 1.92 22.32 -23.18
C PHE A 178 1.09 21.11 -23.64
N ALA A 179 1.49 19.91 -23.23
CA ALA A 179 0.80 18.69 -23.60
C ALA A 179 -0.21 18.29 -22.53
N LEU A 180 -1.44 18.00 -22.97
CA LEU A 180 -2.42 17.32 -22.11
C LEU A 180 -2.02 15.85 -21.90
N PRO A 181 -2.59 15.14 -20.90
CA PRO A 181 -2.39 13.70 -20.76
C PRO A 181 -2.78 12.90 -22.02
N ARG A 182 -2.20 11.72 -22.20
CA ARG A 182 -2.38 10.91 -23.43
C ARG A 182 -3.77 10.29 -23.52
N ALA A 183 -4.34 9.83 -22.41
CA ALA A 183 -5.66 9.22 -22.37
C ALA A 183 -6.75 10.27 -22.16
N ALA A 184 -7.89 10.14 -22.83
CA ALA A 184 -9.03 11.05 -22.62
C ALA A 184 -9.54 11.02 -21.16
N SER A 185 -9.47 9.87 -20.51
CA SER A 185 -9.82 9.71 -19.11
C SER A 185 -8.92 10.55 -18.21
N ASP A 186 -7.60 10.58 -18.46
CA ASP A 186 -6.67 11.44 -17.71
C ASP A 186 -6.84 12.92 -18.08
N GLN A 187 -7.17 13.23 -19.34
CA GLN A 187 -7.54 14.59 -19.75
C GLN A 187 -8.74 15.07 -18.94
N TRP A 188 -9.78 14.25 -18.79
CA TRP A 188 -11.00 14.56 -18.03
C TRP A 188 -10.74 14.92 -16.56
N LEU A 189 -9.68 14.36 -15.94
CA LEU A 189 -9.29 14.67 -14.56
C LEU A 189 -8.78 16.10 -14.39
N LEU A 190 -8.32 16.72 -15.47
CA LEU A 190 -7.71 18.04 -15.49
C LEU A 190 -8.63 19.08 -16.15
N GLY A 191 -8.31 20.36 -15.98
CA GLY A 191 -9.07 21.46 -16.57
C GLY A 191 -10.33 21.85 -15.80
N GLU A 192 -10.80 23.06 -16.06
CA GLU A 192 -12.01 23.62 -15.48
C GLU A 192 -13.25 23.03 -16.17
N GLU A 193 -14.27 22.65 -15.39
CA GLU A 193 -15.53 22.16 -15.94
C GLU A 193 -16.30 23.28 -16.66
N VAL A 194 -16.81 22.97 -17.86
CA VAL A 194 -17.57 23.92 -18.69
C VAL A 194 -18.94 23.34 -18.99
N ASN A 195 -19.99 24.07 -18.57
CA ASN A 195 -21.35 23.74 -18.95
C ASN A 195 -21.57 23.93 -20.46
N GLN A 196 -22.47 23.13 -21.04
CA GLN A 196 -22.71 23.13 -22.49
C GLN A 196 -23.10 24.52 -23.06
N ASP A 197 -23.82 25.34 -22.29
CA ASP A 197 -24.21 26.70 -22.65
C ASP A 197 -23.07 27.73 -22.52
N GLN A 198 -21.93 27.33 -21.95
CA GLN A 198 -20.74 28.14 -21.72
C GLN A 198 -19.54 27.72 -22.59
N LEU A 199 -19.76 26.80 -23.53
CA LEU A 199 -18.73 26.30 -24.45
C LEU A 199 -18.15 27.41 -25.32
N GLN A 200 -16.82 27.45 -25.39
CA GLN A 200 -16.03 28.37 -26.19
C GLN A 200 -15.05 27.60 -27.09
N SER A 201 -14.66 28.21 -28.20
CA SER A 201 -13.65 27.64 -29.09
C SER A 201 -12.39 27.23 -28.31
N GLY A 202 -11.89 26.02 -28.55
CA GLY A 202 -10.71 25.48 -27.89
C GLY A 202 -11.00 24.68 -26.62
N ASP A 203 -12.24 24.71 -26.10
CA ASP A 203 -12.66 23.80 -25.04
C ASP A 203 -12.63 22.34 -25.54
N VAL A 204 -12.33 21.38 -24.67
CA VAL A 204 -12.34 19.96 -25.01
C VAL A 204 -13.68 19.37 -24.60
N VAL A 205 -14.34 18.72 -25.56
CA VAL A 205 -15.61 18.01 -25.36
C VAL A 205 -15.36 16.51 -25.24
N PHE A 206 -16.06 15.87 -24.31
CA PHE A 206 -15.91 14.46 -24.00
C PHE A 206 -17.16 13.67 -24.34
N PHE A 207 -16.95 12.45 -24.84
CA PHE A 207 -18.02 11.58 -25.30
C PHE A 207 -17.81 10.15 -24.82
N GLN A 208 -18.88 9.52 -24.33
CA GLN A 208 -18.91 8.13 -23.91
C GLN A 208 -19.16 7.23 -25.13
N GLY A 209 -18.14 6.49 -25.53
CA GLY A 209 -18.24 5.36 -26.46
C GLY A 209 -17.89 4.04 -25.76
N THR A 210 -17.20 3.14 -26.48
CA THR A 210 -16.54 1.96 -25.88
C THR A 210 -15.44 2.36 -24.90
N TYR A 211 -14.89 3.57 -25.07
CA TYR A 211 -13.97 4.25 -24.17
C TYR A 211 -14.33 5.75 -24.19
N LEU A 212 -13.83 6.52 -23.22
CA LEU A 212 -14.01 7.96 -23.24
C LEU A 212 -13.23 8.57 -24.42
N MET A 213 -13.92 9.33 -25.25
CA MET A 213 -13.37 10.03 -26.41
C MET A 213 -13.31 11.52 -26.13
N SER A 214 -12.31 12.22 -26.66
CA SER A 214 -12.20 13.67 -26.57
C SER A 214 -12.13 14.31 -27.96
N GLY A 215 -12.64 15.53 -28.07
CA GLY A 215 -12.60 16.36 -29.28
C GLY A 215 -12.46 17.83 -28.93
N ILE A 216 -12.14 18.66 -29.91
CA ILE A 216 -11.92 20.09 -29.71
C ILE A 216 -13.16 20.85 -30.19
N TYR A 217 -13.80 21.57 -29.27
CA TYR A 217 -14.93 22.43 -29.59
C TYR A 217 -14.48 23.62 -30.45
N ILE A 218 -15.28 23.88 -31.46
CA ILE A 218 -15.09 24.96 -32.42
C ILE A 218 -16.08 26.07 -32.07
N GLU A 219 -17.32 26.00 -32.56
CA GLU A 219 -18.35 27.00 -32.27
C GLU A 219 -19.72 26.52 -32.73
N ASN A 220 -20.81 27.03 -32.14
CA ASN A 220 -22.19 26.71 -32.53
C ASN A 220 -22.46 25.19 -32.56
N GLY A 221 -21.98 24.47 -31.54
CA GLY A 221 -22.10 23.01 -31.45
C GLY A 221 -21.09 22.23 -32.29
N ARG A 222 -20.28 22.89 -33.14
CA ARG A 222 -19.30 22.20 -33.99
C ARG A 222 -18.06 21.82 -33.17
N PHE A 223 -17.48 20.67 -33.47
CA PHE A 223 -16.25 20.19 -32.85
C PHE A 223 -15.47 19.30 -33.82
N VAL A 224 -14.15 19.21 -33.62
CA VAL A 224 -13.27 18.34 -34.40
C VAL A 224 -12.90 17.12 -33.57
N VAL A 225 -13.00 15.94 -34.18
CA VAL A 225 -12.72 14.65 -33.52
C VAL A 225 -12.17 13.66 -34.54
N VAL A 226 -11.34 12.74 -34.05
CA VAL A 226 -10.89 11.61 -34.87
C VAL A 226 -11.97 10.54 -34.95
N THR A 227 -12.24 10.07 -36.16
CA THR A 227 -13.17 8.97 -36.45
C THR A 227 -12.55 7.99 -37.44
N SER A 228 -13.27 6.92 -37.78
CA SER A 228 -12.85 5.99 -38.84
C SER A 228 -12.70 6.64 -40.22
N GLU A 229 -13.24 7.85 -40.43
CA GLU A 229 -13.13 8.63 -41.67
C GLU A 229 -11.89 9.55 -41.69
N GLY A 230 -11.12 9.60 -40.59
CA GLY A 230 -10.01 10.54 -40.39
C GLY A 230 -10.32 11.59 -39.33
N ILE A 231 -9.65 12.74 -39.40
CA ILE A 231 -9.92 13.90 -38.55
C ILE A 231 -11.10 14.65 -39.14
N THR A 232 -12.23 14.68 -38.44
CA THR A 232 -13.49 15.16 -39.00
C THR A 232 -14.18 16.19 -38.11
N GLU A 233 -14.87 17.14 -38.75
CA GLU A 233 -15.82 18.00 -38.06
C GLU A 233 -17.15 17.26 -37.84
N ARG A 234 -17.73 17.46 -36.65
CA ARG A 234 -19.02 16.95 -36.22
C ARG A 234 -19.78 18.07 -35.50
N ASN A 235 -21.06 17.83 -35.24
CA ASN A 235 -21.89 18.78 -34.51
C ASN A 235 -22.59 18.08 -33.33
N LEU A 236 -22.33 18.59 -32.13
CA LEU A 236 -22.81 18.11 -30.83
C LEU A 236 -24.33 18.21 -30.71
N ILE A 237 -24.94 19.19 -31.36
CA ILE A 237 -26.37 19.48 -31.26
C ILE A 237 -27.15 18.75 -32.37
N MET A 238 -26.63 18.77 -33.59
CA MET A 238 -27.31 18.20 -34.77
C MET A 238 -27.19 16.67 -34.85
N SER A 239 -26.13 16.08 -34.30
CA SER A 239 -25.92 14.64 -34.36
C SER A 239 -26.62 13.93 -33.22
N GLU A 240 -27.59 13.06 -33.56
CA GLU A 240 -28.24 12.20 -32.55
C GLU A 240 -27.24 11.30 -31.82
N TYR A 241 -26.20 10.83 -32.51
CA TYR A 241 -25.15 10.01 -31.90
C TYR A 241 -24.31 10.83 -30.91
N TRP A 242 -23.74 11.95 -31.35
CA TRP A 242 -22.82 12.73 -30.51
C TRP A 242 -23.53 13.46 -29.38
N SER A 243 -24.78 13.90 -29.57
CA SER A 243 -25.59 14.48 -28.49
C SER A 243 -25.87 13.47 -27.37
N LYS A 244 -26.18 12.22 -27.71
CA LYS A 244 -26.40 11.15 -26.72
C LYS A 244 -25.12 10.68 -26.06
N ALA A 245 -24.00 10.70 -26.79
CA ALA A 245 -22.71 10.28 -26.27
C ALA A 245 -22.05 11.38 -25.41
N PHE A 246 -22.50 12.62 -25.46
CA PHE A 246 -21.85 13.73 -24.76
C PHE A 246 -21.85 13.53 -23.24
N VAL A 247 -20.66 13.61 -22.64
CA VAL A 247 -20.44 13.47 -21.19
C VAL A 247 -20.30 14.84 -20.54
N GLY A 248 -19.54 15.73 -21.17
CA GLY A 248 -19.25 17.06 -20.63
C GLY A 248 -18.10 17.72 -21.36
N ALA A 249 -17.61 18.85 -20.83
CA ALA A 249 -16.51 19.59 -21.42
C ALA A 249 -15.56 20.18 -20.36
N LYS A 250 -14.29 20.34 -20.75
CA LYS A 250 -13.23 20.91 -19.93
C LYS A 250 -12.50 22.02 -20.68
N ARG A 251 -12.12 23.07 -19.95
CA ARG A 251 -11.26 24.15 -20.43
C ARG A 251 -9.89 24.04 -19.80
N TYR A 252 -8.84 24.10 -20.62
CA TYR A 252 -7.46 23.94 -20.15
C TYR A 252 -6.65 25.23 -20.29
N THR A 253 -5.97 25.55 -19.19
CA THR A 253 -4.87 26.50 -19.10
C THR A 253 -3.64 25.77 -18.56
N GLU A 254 -2.45 26.37 -18.66
CA GLU A 254 -1.23 25.78 -18.09
C GLU A 254 -1.36 25.57 -16.56
N GLU A 255 -2.06 26.49 -15.89
CA GLU A 255 -2.34 26.41 -14.45
C GLU A 255 -3.37 25.33 -14.10
N SER A 256 -4.27 24.97 -15.02
CA SER A 256 -5.31 23.97 -14.78
C SER A 256 -4.83 22.52 -15.02
N LEU A 257 -3.53 22.31 -15.21
CA LEU A 257 -2.92 20.98 -15.36
C LEU A 257 -2.54 20.36 -14.00
N THR A 258 -2.70 21.11 -12.91
CA THR A 258 -2.56 20.58 -11.56
C THR A 258 -3.95 20.31 -10.97
N PRO A 259 -4.19 19.11 -10.42
CA PRO A 259 -5.42 18.82 -9.70
C PRO A 259 -5.62 19.81 -8.53
N PRO A 260 -6.87 20.23 -8.23
CA PRO A 260 -7.16 21.11 -7.10
C PRO A 260 -6.79 20.41 -5.78
N SER A 261 -6.22 21.16 -4.82
CA SER A 261 -5.82 20.60 -3.51
C SER A 261 -7.01 20.00 -2.76
N SER A 262 -6.86 18.78 -2.25
CA SER A 262 -7.80 18.11 -1.36
C SER A 262 -7.58 18.55 0.09
N SER A 263 -8.67 18.56 0.88
CA SER A 263 -8.59 18.76 2.34
C SER A 263 -8.21 17.48 3.10
N ASN A 264 -8.18 16.33 2.42
CA ASN A 264 -7.83 15.04 2.97
C ASN A 264 -6.31 14.80 2.84
N GLU A 265 -5.60 14.72 3.97
CA GLU A 265 -4.15 14.54 4.02
C GLU A 265 -3.66 13.23 3.36
N ILE A 266 -4.48 12.17 3.35
CA ILE A 266 -4.17 10.90 2.67
C ILE A 266 -4.12 11.13 1.16
N VAL A 267 -5.09 11.88 0.61
CA VAL A 267 -5.14 12.21 -0.83
C VAL A 267 -3.97 13.11 -1.22
N GLU A 268 -3.68 14.14 -0.42
CA GLU A 268 -2.54 15.04 -0.69
C GLU A 268 -1.20 14.30 -0.66
N LYS A 269 -1.02 13.39 0.32
CA LYS A 269 0.18 12.55 0.36
C LYS A 269 0.24 11.61 -0.85
N ALA A 270 -0.87 10.98 -1.24
CA ALA A 270 -0.94 10.13 -2.42
C ALA A 270 -0.57 10.91 -3.71
N ARG A 271 -1.09 12.13 -3.88
CA ARG A 271 -0.79 13.01 -5.01
C ARG A 271 0.67 13.42 -5.08
N SER A 272 1.30 13.67 -3.93
CA SER A 272 2.74 14.00 -3.86
C SER A 272 3.65 12.90 -4.40
N LEU A 273 3.14 11.67 -4.53
CA LEU A 273 3.86 10.49 -5.00
C LEU A 273 3.56 10.15 -6.47
N ILE A 274 2.73 10.93 -7.17
CA ILE A 274 2.49 10.74 -8.61
C ILE A 274 3.81 10.80 -9.37
N GLY A 275 4.04 9.83 -10.25
CA GLY A 275 5.28 9.65 -11.01
C GLY A 275 6.32 8.76 -10.34
N THR A 276 6.14 8.36 -9.06
CA THR A 276 7.02 7.37 -8.43
C THR A 276 6.99 6.06 -9.22
N PRO A 277 8.14 5.43 -9.54
CA PRO A 277 8.17 4.21 -10.35
C PRO A 277 7.41 3.03 -9.73
N TYR A 278 6.92 2.14 -10.58
CA TYR A 278 6.40 0.86 -10.12
C TYR A 278 7.52 -0.14 -9.83
N ASN A 279 7.43 -0.77 -8.68
CA ASN A 279 8.31 -1.86 -8.27
C ASN A 279 7.51 -2.89 -7.48
N ARG A 280 7.47 -4.13 -8.00
CA ARG A 280 6.72 -5.24 -7.38
C ARG A 280 7.12 -5.50 -5.91
N ARG A 281 8.38 -5.23 -5.54
CA ARG A 281 8.92 -5.44 -4.19
C ARG A 281 9.19 -4.14 -3.43
N GLY A 282 9.01 -2.99 -4.08
CA GLY A 282 9.28 -1.70 -3.47
C GLY A 282 8.14 -1.28 -2.54
N ASP A 283 8.48 -0.54 -1.49
CA ASP A 283 7.55 -0.09 -0.46
C ASP A 283 7.82 1.35 0.00
N ASN A 284 8.60 2.10 -0.77
CA ASN A 284 8.98 3.48 -0.49
C ASN A 284 9.26 4.26 -1.80
N PRO A 285 9.31 5.60 -1.76
CA PRO A 285 9.46 6.41 -2.97
C PRO A 285 10.77 6.22 -3.73
N GLU A 286 11.85 5.80 -3.05
CA GLU A 286 13.16 5.59 -3.67
C GLU A 286 13.20 4.28 -4.45
N ASP A 287 12.65 3.20 -3.87
CA ASP A 287 12.57 1.89 -4.50
C ASP A 287 11.40 1.76 -5.49
N GLY A 288 10.38 2.59 -5.35
CA GLY A 288 9.11 2.50 -6.07
C GLY A 288 8.06 1.68 -5.30
N PHE A 289 6.88 1.52 -5.90
CA PHE A 289 5.74 0.86 -5.23
C PHE A 289 5.04 -0.19 -6.10
N ASN A 290 4.40 -1.16 -5.46
CA ASN A 290 3.27 -1.87 -6.03
C ASN A 290 1.97 -1.24 -5.50
N THR A 291 0.80 -1.74 -5.92
CA THR A 291 -0.49 -1.12 -5.57
C THR A 291 -0.78 -1.17 -4.06
N GLY A 292 -0.55 -2.31 -3.41
CA GLY A 292 -0.76 -2.48 -1.97
C GLY A 292 0.27 -1.73 -1.13
N SER A 293 1.55 -1.79 -1.49
CA SER A 293 2.64 -1.11 -0.77
C SER A 293 2.57 0.41 -0.90
N PHE A 294 2.04 0.92 -2.01
CA PHE A 294 1.69 2.33 -2.17
C PHE A 294 0.66 2.78 -1.14
N ALA A 295 -0.48 2.08 -1.04
CA ALA A 295 -1.52 2.40 -0.08
C ALA A 295 -1.01 2.29 1.36
N TYR A 296 -0.26 1.23 1.68
CA TYR A 296 0.43 1.05 2.96
C TYR A 296 1.32 2.26 3.31
N TYR A 297 2.20 2.67 2.39
CA TYR A 297 3.12 3.77 2.63
C TYR A 297 2.37 5.08 2.91
N VAL A 298 1.39 5.44 2.08
CA VAL A 298 0.60 6.67 2.26
C VAL A 298 -0.09 6.68 3.62
N TYR A 299 -0.82 5.60 3.95
CA TYR A 299 -1.53 5.50 5.22
C TYR A 299 -0.60 5.50 6.42
N ARG A 300 0.55 4.83 6.34
CA ARG A 300 1.55 4.83 7.41
C ARG A 300 2.13 6.23 7.65
N GLU A 301 2.50 6.95 6.59
CA GLU A 301 3.10 8.28 6.71
C GLU A 301 2.12 9.31 7.28
N VAL A 302 0.85 9.24 6.89
CA VAL A 302 -0.17 10.21 7.32
C VAL A 302 -0.76 9.86 8.69
N THR A 303 -1.11 8.58 8.90
CA THR A 303 -1.89 8.16 10.08
C THR A 303 -1.04 7.45 11.14
N GLY A 304 0.16 7.00 10.78
CA GLY A 304 0.99 6.10 11.60
C GLY A 304 0.52 4.64 11.61
N SER A 305 -0.55 4.31 10.89
CA SER A 305 -1.16 2.98 10.87
C SER A 305 -0.48 2.07 9.85
N TRP A 306 -0.12 0.86 10.28
CA TRP A 306 0.56 -0.14 9.45
C TRP A 306 -0.47 -1.09 8.87
N LEU A 307 -1.07 -0.69 7.76
CA LEU A 307 -1.91 -1.60 6.97
C LEU A 307 -1.06 -2.76 6.42
N SER A 308 -1.70 -3.81 5.90
CA SER A 308 -0.99 -4.83 5.12
C SER A 308 -0.35 -4.19 3.88
N LYS A 309 0.82 -4.66 3.44
CA LYS A 309 1.40 -4.28 2.13
C LYS A 309 0.69 -5.00 0.97
N LEU A 310 -0.17 -5.96 1.25
CA LEU A 310 -0.92 -6.74 0.28
C LEU A 310 -2.34 -6.17 0.13
N SER A 311 -2.85 -6.14 -1.10
CA SER A 311 -4.15 -5.54 -1.42
C SER A 311 -5.33 -6.31 -0.82
N PHE A 312 -5.30 -7.65 -0.84
CA PHE A 312 -6.44 -8.45 -0.36
C PHE A 312 -6.69 -8.32 1.15
N PRO A 313 -5.68 -8.43 2.04
CA PRO A 313 -5.90 -8.18 3.46
C PRO A 313 -6.36 -6.75 3.78
N GLN A 314 -5.97 -5.74 2.96
CA GLN A 314 -6.50 -4.38 3.11
C GLN A 314 -8.02 -4.34 2.86
N PHE A 315 -8.51 -5.09 1.89
CA PHE A 315 -9.94 -5.17 1.59
C PHE A 315 -10.73 -5.84 2.73
N GLU A 316 -10.22 -6.92 3.32
CA GLU A 316 -10.95 -7.63 4.39
C GLU A 316 -10.93 -6.89 5.74
N ALA A 317 -9.90 -6.09 6.01
CA ALA A 317 -9.77 -5.38 7.27
C ALA A 317 -10.59 -4.06 7.34
N GLY A 318 -10.94 -3.48 6.19
CA GLY A 318 -11.66 -2.21 6.14
C GLY A 318 -13.19 -2.37 6.23
N LEU A 319 -13.88 -1.30 6.63
CA LEU A 319 -15.34 -1.23 6.59
C LEU A 319 -15.81 -1.18 5.13
N GLN A 320 -16.62 -2.14 4.69
CA GLN A 320 -17.14 -2.18 3.31
C GLN A 320 -18.04 -0.97 3.00
N ILE A 321 -17.79 -0.30 1.88
CA ILE A 321 -18.50 0.91 1.44
C ILE A 321 -19.09 0.70 0.04
N ALA A 322 -20.35 1.13 -0.14
CA ALA A 322 -20.98 1.14 -1.45
C ALA A 322 -20.37 2.25 -2.34
N ARG A 323 -20.33 2.03 -3.66
CA ARG A 323 -19.67 2.95 -4.60
C ARG A 323 -20.23 4.39 -4.54
N ASP A 324 -21.53 4.54 -4.33
CA ASP A 324 -22.21 5.84 -4.20
C ASP A 324 -22.01 6.51 -2.82
N GLU A 325 -21.34 5.84 -1.88
CA GLU A 325 -21.00 6.34 -0.55
C GLU A 325 -19.49 6.61 -0.38
N LEU A 326 -18.72 6.48 -1.46
CA LEU A 326 -17.29 6.73 -1.50
C LEU A 326 -16.95 8.16 -1.06
N GLN A 327 -15.89 8.27 -0.27
CA GLN A 327 -15.32 9.53 0.21
C GLN A 327 -13.82 9.54 -0.03
N GLU A 328 -13.26 10.74 -0.20
CA GLU A 328 -11.82 10.93 -0.29
C GLU A 328 -11.08 10.16 0.81
N GLY A 329 -10.02 9.46 0.43
CA GLY A 329 -9.23 8.61 1.31
C GLY A 329 -9.66 7.14 1.34
N ASP A 330 -10.91 6.79 1.00
CA ASP A 330 -11.34 5.40 0.93
C ASP A 330 -10.44 4.57 0.00
N LEU A 331 -10.26 3.27 0.27
CA LEU A 331 -9.53 2.39 -0.62
C LEU A 331 -10.48 1.70 -1.60
N VAL A 332 -10.15 1.73 -2.88
CA VAL A 332 -10.88 1.05 -3.96
C VAL A 332 -10.09 -0.16 -4.43
N PHE A 333 -10.78 -1.25 -4.76
CA PHE A 333 -10.16 -2.53 -5.07
C PHE A 333 -10.60 -3.09 -6.41
N PHE A 334 -9.64 -3.73 -7.08
CA PHE A 334 -9.82 -4.33 -8.39
C PHE A 334 -9.25 -5.74 -8.43
N LEU A 335 -9.80 -6.61 -9.28
CA LEU A 335 -9.32 -7.97 -9.48
C LEU A 335 -8.84 -8.17 -10.92
N ASN A 336 -7.57 -8.49 -11.09
CA ASN A 336 -6.95 -8.73 -12.39
C ASN A 336 -6.32 -10.13 -12.43
N ASN A 337 -7.01 -11.10 -13.06
CA ASN A 337 -6.53 -12.49 -13.15
C ASN A 337 -6.10 -13.05 -11.78
N GLU A 338 -6.98 -12.98 -10.78
CA GLU A 338 -6.76 -13.40 -9.38
C GLU A 338 -5.84 -12.48 -8.55
N GLU A 339 -5.20 -11.49 -9.16
CA GLU A 339 -4.39 -10.49 -8.44
C GLU A 339 -5.26 -9.31 -7.97
N TRP A 340 -5.22 -9.03 -6.67
CA TRP A 340 -5.90 -7.88 -6.07
C TRP A 340 -5.07 -6.61 -6.19
N LEU A 341 -5.70 -5.53 -6.64
CA LEU A 341 -5.09 -4.22 -6.78
C LEU A 341 -5.81 -3.21 -5.88
N THR A 342 -5.05 -2.34 -5.21
CA THR A 342 -5.59 -1.25 -4.38
C THR A 342 -5.35 0.11 -5.03
N GLY A 343 -6.30 1.02 -4.87
CA GLY A 343 -6.13 2.46 -5.12
C GLY A 343 -6.69 3.29 -3.97
N ILE A 344 -6.24 4.54 -3.85
CA ILE A 344 -6.74 5.52 -2.88
C ILE A 344 -7.72 6.44 -3.61
N TYR A 345 -8.98 6.45 -3.20
CA TYR A 345 -10.02 7.28 -3.80
C TYR A 345 -9.79 8.76 -3.51
N THR A 346 -9.91 9.58 -4.54
CA THR A 346 -9.61 11.03 -4.48
C THR A 346 -10.83 11.91 -4.72
N GLY A 347 -12.04 11.33 -4.81
CA GLY A 347 -13.28 12.05 -5.11
C GLY A 347 -13.68 11.93 -6.58
N ASP A 348 -14.94 12.24 -6.92
CA ASP A 348 -15.45 12.33 -8.29
C ASP A 348 -15.14 11.12 -9.20
N ASP A 349 -15.26 9.91 -8.64
CA ASP A 349 -14.92 8.65 -9.31
C ASP A 349 -13.42 8.51 -9.70
N GLN A 350 -12.55 9.25 -9.04
CA GLN A 350 -11.10 9.23 -9.24
C GLN A 350 -10.37 8.50 -8.11
N PHE A 351 -9.21 7.95 -8.44
CA PHE A 351 -8.33 7.29 -7.47
C PHE A 351 -6.89 7.28 -7.94
N ILE A 352 -5.94 7.16 -7.01
CA ILE A 352 -4.51 7.05 -7.29
C ILE A 352 -4.03 5.64 -6.98
N THR A 353 -3.23 5.07 -7.89
CA THR A 353 -2.62 3.75 -7.71
C THR A 353 -1.27 3.64 -8.43
N ALA A 354 -0.47 2.65 -8.06
CA ALA A 354 0.76 2.30 -8.77
C ALA A 354 0.45 1.50 -10.05
N THR A 355 0.92 1.97 -11.20
CA THR A 355 0.74 1.32 -12.51
C THR A 355 2.08 0.99 -13.14
N SER A 356 2.14 0.22 -14.23
CA SER A 356 3.39 -0.03 -14.95
C SER A 356 4.14 1.23 -15.42
N GLU A 357 3.46 2.37 -15.47
CA GLU A 357 4.01 3.70 -15.82
C GLU A 357 4.29 4.57 -14.58
N GLY A 358 4.32 3.96 -13.39
CA GLY A 358 4.44 4.64 -12.11
C GLY A 358 3.11 4.92 -11.43
N VAL A 359 3.16 5.59 -10.29
CA VAL A 359 1.98 6.06 -9.54
C VAL A 359 1.24 7.11 -10.36
N GLN A 360 -0.04 6.88 -10.62
CA GLN A 360 -0.86 7.79 -11.41
C GLN A 360 -2.30 7.84 -10.90
N GLU A 361 -2.97 8.96 -11.17
CA GLU A 361 -4.42 9.12 -10.94
C GLU A 361 -5.20 8.51 -12.11
N ARG A 362 -6.36 7.95 -11.80
CA ARG A 362 -7.20 7.15 -12.70
C ARG A 362 -8.66 7.40 -12.40
N HIS A 363 -9.50 7.17 -13.42
CA HIS A 363 -10.95 7.23 -13.29
C HIS A 363 -11.55 5.82 -13.18
N LEU A 364 -12.44 5.60 -12.22
CA LEU A 364 -13.12 4.33 -11.98
C LEU A 364 -14.00 3.92 -13.17
N GLU A 365 -14.86 4.83 -13.65
CA GLU A 365 -15.81 4.53 -14.72
C GLU A 365 -15.23 4.61 -16.13
N PHE A 366 -14.51 5.69 -16.44
CA PHE A 366 -14.11 6.00 -17.82
C PHE A 366 -12.84 5.27 -18.28
N HIS A 367 -12.14 4.61 -17.36
CA HIS A 367 -10.98 3.78 -17.69
C HIS A 367 -11.39 2.31 -17.79
N THR A 368 -11.61 1.81 -19.00
CA THR A 368 -12.15 0.46 -19.28
C THR A 368 -11.47 -0.66 -18.48
N TYR A 369 -10.14 -0.62 -18.37
CA TYR A 369 -9.40 -1.61 -17.57
C TYR A 369 -9.87 -1.71 -16.12
N TYR A 370 -10.09 -0.56 -15.45
CA TYR A 370 -10.46 -0.50 -14.04
C TYR A 370 -11.97 -0.66 -13.85
N ALA A 371 -12.78 -0.07 -14.74
CA ALA A 371 -14.23 -0.21 -14.72
C ALA A 371 -14.67 -1.69 -14.74
N ASP A 372 -14.05 -2.50 -15.61
CA ASP A 372 -14.34 -3.93 -15.74
C ASP A 372 -13.84 -4.78 -14.56
N ARG A 373 -12.91 -4.25 -13.75
CA ARG A 373 -12.22 -4.99 -12.70
C ARG A 373 -12.58 -4.55 -11.30
N TYR A 374 -13.36 -3.48 -11.14
CA TYR A 374 -13.77 -2.96 -9.84
C TYR A 374 -14.56 -4.01 -9.07
N VAL A 375 -14.12 -4.32 -7.85
CA VAL A 375 -14.76 -5.32 -6.97
C VAL A 375 -15.47 -4.67 -5.80
N GLY A 376 -14.95 -3.57 -5.27
CA GLY A 376 -15.53 -2.87 -4.14
C GLY A 376 -14.61 -1.84 -3.54
N ALA A 377 -15.01 -1.28 -2.40
CA ALA A 377 -14.24 -0.29 -1.67
C ALA A 377 -14.42 -0.43 -0.16
N VAL A 378 -13.45 0.08 0.58
CA VAL A 378 -13.48 0.08 2.04
C VAL A 378 -13.02 1.41 2.63
N ARG A 379 -13.55 1.72 3.82
CA ARG A 379 -13.15 2.86 4.64
C ARG A 379 -12.39 2.39 5.87
N TYR A 380 -11.25 3.00 6.10
CA TYR A 380 -10.50 2.86 7.34
C TYR A 380 -10.88 3.98 8.30
N THR A 381 -11.82 3.70 9.20
CA THR A 381 -12.22 4.65 10.25
C THR A 381 -11.09 4.86 11.25
N GLU A 382 -11.14 5.94 12.04
CA GLU A 382 -10.17 6.18 13.12
C GLU A 382 -10.04 4.99 14.08
N GLU A 383 -11.13 4.26 14.32
CA GLU A 383 -11.13 3.07 15.17
C GLU A 383 -10.32 1.93 14.55
N ILE A 384 -10.54 1.63 13.26
CA ILE A 384 -9.79 0.60 12.53
C ILE A 384 -8.32 0.98 12.42
N LEU A 385 -8.02 2.26 12.13
CA LEU A 385 -6.66 2.77 12.03
C LEU A 385 -5.88 2.57 13.34
N LYS A 386 -6.49 2.87 14.49
CA LYS A 386 -5.87 2.65 15.81
C LYS A 386 -5.43 1.19 16.03
N LYS A 387 -6.23 0.21 15.59
CA LYS A 387 -5.92 -1.22 15.76
C LYS A 387 -4.66 -1.66 15.00
N SER A 388 -4.35 -1.00 13.89
CA SER A 388 -3.12 -1.25 13.10
C SER A 388 -1.98 -0.27 13.38
N ASN A 389 -2.14 0.67 14.31
CA ASN A 389 -1.12 1.66 14.64
C ASN A 389 -0.25 1.18 15.81
N PRO A 390 1.07 0.95 15.62
CA PRO A 390 1.95 0.48 16.69
C PRO A 390 1.97 1.39 17.93
N LYS A 391 1.78 2.70 17.75
CA LYS A 391 1.75 3.66 18.87
C LYS A 391 0.59 3.44 19.83
N THR A 392 -0.50 2.82 19.37
CA THR A 392 -1.63 2.43 20.21
C THR A 392 -1.21 1.46 21.33
N TYR A 393 -0.15 0.68 21.11
CA TYR A 393 0.24 -0.43 21.97
C TYR A 393 1.44 -0.15 22.88
N VAL A 394 2.11 1.01 22.75
CA VAL A 394 3.30 1.38 23.55
C VAL A 394 3.03 1.35 25.07
N GLY A 395 1.80 1.65 25.49
CA GLY A 395 1.38 1.60 26.90
C GLY A 395 0.40 0.48 27.22
N HIS A 396 0.34 -0.57 26.40
CA HIS A 396 -0.64 -1.65 26.55
C HIS A 396 -0.46 -2.41 27.87
N GLU A 397 -1.54 -2.85 28.54
CA GLU A 397 -1.44 -3.46 29.88
C GLU A 397 -0.65 -4.79 29.93
N ASN A 398 -0.60 -5.51 28.82
CA ASN A 398 0.20 -6.74 28.70
C ASN A 398 1.66 -6.42 28.29
N PRO A 399 2.66 -6.73 29.13
CA PRO A 399 4.06 -6.40 28.84
C PRO A 399 4.63 -7.15 27.63
N VAL A 400 4.09 -8.33 27.28
CA VAL A 400 4.53 -9.09 26.10
C VAL A 400 4.16 -8.34 24.82
N ILE A 401 3.00 -7.67 24.80
CA ILE A 401 2.61 -6.83 23.66
C ILE A 401 3.52 -5.61 23.55
N GLN A 402 3.79 -4.92 24.67
CA GLN A 402 4.73 -3.78 24.66
C GLN A 402 6.09 -4.19 24.09
N GLU A 403 6.59 -5.34 24.54
CA GLU A 403 7.88 -5.86 24.11
C GLU A 403 7.86 -6.25 22.63
N ALA A 404 6.83 -6.94 22.16
CA ALA A 404 6.70 -7.30 20.74
C ALA A 404 6.70 -6.07 19.83
N MET A 405 6.13 -4.95 20.28
CA MET A 405 6.07 -3.70 19.50
C MET A 405 7.45 -3.05 19.29
N ASN A 406 8.44 -3.35 20.14
CA ASN A 406 9.83 -2.89 19.95
C ASN A 406 10.47 -3.45 18.67
N TYR A 407 9.93 -4.56 18.15
CA TYR A 407 10.45 -5.23 16.97
C TYR A 407 9.66 -4.96 15.68
N MET A 408 8.73 -4.00 15.70
CA MET A 408 7.98 -3.60 14.50
C MET A 408 8.92 -3.20 13.37
N GLY A 409 8.71 -3.76 12.18
CA GLY A 409 9.54 -3.50 11.00
C GLY A 409 10.82 -4.33 10.90
N THR A 410 11.18 -5.14 11.91
CA THR A 410 12.34 -6.04 11.80
C THR A 410 12.16 -7.00 10.61
N PRO A 411 13.13 -7.12 9.70
CA PRO A 411 13.03 -8.01 8.53
C PRO A 411 12.73 -9.46 8.90
N TYR A 412 11.85 -10.09 8.12
CA TYR A 412 11.59 -11.52 8.25
C TYR A 412 12.71 -12.33 7.63
N LEU A 413 13.22 -13.30 8.38
CA LEU A 413 14.13 -14.32 7.88
C LEU A 413 13.69 -15.69 8.40
N MET A 414 13.35 -16.60 7.49
CA MET A 414 13.01 -17.98 7.83
C MET A 414 14.16 -18.62 8.62
N THR A 415 13.89 -19.19 9.80
CA THR A 415 14.88 -19.71 10.76
C THR A 415 15.85 -18.67 11.35
N GLY A 416 15.68 -17.38 11.03
CA GLY A 416 16.51 -16.29 11.56
C GLY A 416 16.33 -16.12 13.07
N SER A 417 17.41 -15.83 13.77
CA SER A 417 17.44 -15.78 15.24
C SER A 417 18.29 -14.63 15.78
N THR A 418 18.34 -13.52 15.06
CA THR A 418 19.05 -12.30 15.47
C THR A 418 18.11 -11.11 15.38
N LEU A 419 18.40 -10.03 16.12
CA LEU A 419 17.57 -8.82 16.10
C LEU A 419 17.62 -8.07 14.76
N ASP A 420 18.60 -8.38 13.91
CA ASP A 420 18.68 -7.84 12.55
C ASP A 420 17.64 -8.47 11.60
N ALA A 421 17.32 -9.76 11.79
CA ALA A 421 16.27 -10.46 11.06
C ALA A 421 15.90 -11.80 11.72
N PHE A 422 14.61 -12.09 11.84
CA PHE A 422 14.14 -13.30 12.52
C PHE A 422 12.80 -13.85 12.00
N ASP A 423 12.42 -15.04 12.48
CA ASP A 423 11.13 -15.68 12.18
C ASP A 423 10.06 -15.46 13.26
N CYS A 424 8.83 -15.94 12.98
CA CYS A 424 7.70 -15.80 13.87
C CYS A 424 7.94 -16.40 15.26
N SER A 425 8.52 -17.60 15.35
CA SER A 425 8.77 -18.26 16.64
C SER A 425 9.85 -17.58 17.47
N PHE A 426 10.85 -16.96 16.84
CA PHE A 426 11.85 -16.16 17.54
C PHE A 426 11.24 -14.88 18.13
N LEU A 427 10.30 -14.23 17.41
CA LEU A 427 9.55 -13.09 17.95
C LEU A 427 8.83 -13.48 19.25
N ILE A 428 8.05 -14.57 19.23
CA ILE A 428 7.32 -15.02 20.43
C ILE A 428 8.29 -15.35 21.57
N GLN A 429 9.33 -16.13 21.28
CA GLN A 429 10.33 -16.52 22.28
C GLN A 429 10.97 -15.29 22.93
N THR A 430 11.41 -14.33 22.12
CA THR A 430 12.07 -13.11 22.59
C THR A 430 11.10 -12.23 23.37
N SER A 431 9.89 -11.99 22.86
CA SER A 431 8.90 -11.15 23.54
C SER A 431 8.50 -11.71 24.91
N PHE A 432 8.34 -13.03 25.04
CA PHE A 432 8.04 -13.64 26.34
C PHE A 432 9.27 -13.68 27.27
N ARG A 433 10.49 -13.86 26.72
CA ARG A 433 11.74 -13.81 27.48
C ARG A 433 11.96 -12.43 28.09
N GLU A 434 11.98 -11.38 27.27
CA GLU A 434 12.30 -10.03 27.75
C GLU A 434 11.18 -9.44 28.63
N ALA A 435 9.90 -9.70 28.30
CA ALA A 435 8.79 -9.12 29.06
C ALA A 435 8.51 -9.82 30.38
N LYS A 436 8.76 -11.14 30.48
CA LYS A 436 8.29 -11.98 31.59
C LYS A 436 9.32 -12.99 32.12
N GLY A 437 10.50 -13.08 31.53
CA GLY A 437 11.48 -14.12 31.87
C GLY A 437 11.02 -15.53 31.49
N ILE A 438 10.10 -15.66 30.53
CA ILE A 438 9.56 -16.95 30.09
C ILE A 438 10.33 -17.44 28.86
N TYR A 439 10.95 -18.61 28.97
CA TYR A 439 11.76 -19.20 27.91
C TYR A 439 10.98 -20.26 27.15
N LEU A 440 10.49 -19.88 25.96
CA LEU A 440 9.78 -20.79 25.07
C LEU A 440 10.75 -21.58 24.17
N PRO A 441 10.38 -22.79 23.71
CA PRO A 441 11.13 -23.49 22.67
C PRO A 441 11.35 -22.61 21.44
N ARG A 442 12.47 -22.79 20.73
CA ARG A 442 12.85 -21.93 19.60
C ARG A 442 11.87 -22.03 18.41
N ILE A 443 11.24 -23.17 18.18
CA ILE A 443 10.43 -23.43 16.96
C ILE A 443 8.94 -23.52 17.32
N SER A 444 8.08 -22.95 16.49
CA SER A 444 6.62 -22.82 16.71
C SER A 444 5.93 -24.13 17.10
N TYR A 445 6.18 -25.23 16.38
CA TYR A 445 5.53 -26.52 16.71
C TYR A 445 5.95 -27.09 18.06
N ARG A 446 7.13 -26.73 18.59
CA ARG A 446 7.55 -27.07 19.95
C ARG A 446 6.95 -26.13 20.99
N GLN A 447 6.78 -24.84 20.65
CA GLN A 447 6.08 -23.90 21.52
C GLN A 447 4.62 -24.32 21.74
N TRP A 448 3.98 -24.90 20.71
CA TRP A 448 2.64 -25.49 20.81
C TRP A 448 2.54 -26.65 21.83
N GLU A 449 3.63 -27.36 22.11
CA GLU A 449 3.63 -28.50 23.05
C GLU A 449 3.62 -28.05 24.53
N VAL A 450 3.86 -26.76 24.81
CA VAL A 450 3.93 -26.20 26.17
C VAL A 450 2.83 -25.17 26.42
N GLY A 451 2.69 -24.73 27.68
CA GLY A 451 1.71 -23.73 28.09
C GLY A 451 0.28 -24.25 28.24
N GLU A 452 -0.58 -23.41 28.82
CA GLU A 452 -2.01 -23.67 28.98
C GLU A 452 -2.70 -23.60 27.60
N THR A 453 -3.56 -24.57 27.29
CA THR A 453 -4.37 -24.54 26.06
C THR A 453 -5.68 -23.82 26.33
N ILE A 454 -5.89 -22.69 25.68
CA ILE A 454 -7.11 -21.88 25.83
C ILE A 454 -8.15 -22.28 24.79
N LEU A 455 -7.74 -22.35 23.52
CA LEU A 455 -8.54 -22.87 22.42
C LEU A 455 -7.81 -24.09 21.82
N PRO A 456 -8.39 -25.30 21.90
CA PRO A 456 -7.78 -26.50 21.36
C PRO A 456 -7.89 -26.57 19.84
N GLU A 457 -7.09 -27.47 19.24
CA GLU A 457 -7.20 -27.83 17.83
C GLU A 457 -8.62 -28.28 17.46
N GLY A 458 -9.10 -27.81 16.30
CA GLY A 458 -10.45 -28.09 15.80
C GLY A 458 -11.54 -27.13 16.30
N THR A 459 -11.17 -26.06 17.01
CA THR A 459 -12.10 -24.98 17.36
C THR A 459 -12.59 -24.28 16.10
N ASN A 460 -13.92 -24.24 15.89
CA ASN A 460 -14.51 -23.47 14.80
C ASN A 460 -14.62 -21.99 15.19
N ILE A 461 -13.63 -21.19 14.80
CA ILE A 461 -13.58 -19.77 15.16
C ILE A 461 -14.61 -18.89 14.42
N GLU A 462 -15.27 -19.42 13.39
CA GLU A 462 -16.33 -18.70 12.67
C GLU A 462 -17.67 -18.69 13.44
N GLU A 463 -17.80 -19.53 14.48
CA GLU A 463 -18.99 -19.62 15.32
C GLU A 463 -18.86 -18.88 16.66
N ILE A 464 -17.71 -18.26 16.92
CA ILE A 464 -17.41 -17.58 18.19
C ILE A 464 -16.82 -16.18 17.96
N THR A 465 -16.92 -15.33 18.98
CA THR A 465 -16.18 -14.07 19.05
C THR A 465 -14.90 -14.31 19.84
N LEU A 466 -13.72 -14.11 19.24
CA LEU A 466 -12.44 -14.44 19.86
C LEU A 466 -12.23 -13.70 21.20
N ASP A 467 -12.57 -12.42 21.27
CA ASP A 467 -12.41 -11.60 22.49
C ASP A 467 -13.20 -12.10 23.71
N ASP A 468 -14.22 -12.94 23.51
CA ASP A 468 -14.96 -13.56 24.62
C ASP A 468 -14.23 -14.78 25.23
N HIS A 469 -13.23 -15.31 24.53
CA HIS A 469 -12.56 -16.57 24.87
C HIS A 469 -11.05 -16.44 25.11
N ILE A 470 -10.39 -15.51 24.44
CA ILE A 470 -8.95 -15.26 24.52
C ILE A 470 -8.71 -13.81 24.89
N ARG A 471 -7.48 -13.48 25.32
CA ARG A 471 -7.12 -12.12 25.71
C ARG A 471 -5.87 -11.62 24.99
N PRO A 472 -5.70 -10.30 24.85
CA PRO A 472 -4.47 -9.73 24.33
C PRO A 472 -3.22 -10.27 25.03
N GLY A 473 -2.26 -10.74 24.24
CA GLY A 473 -1.02 -11.37 24.66
C GLY A 473 -1.03 -12.90 24.67
N ASP A 474 -2.19 -13.54 24.42
CA ASP A 474 -2.22 -14.97 24.13
C ASP A 474 -1.56 -15.28 22.77
N ALA A 475 -0.95 -16.46 22.64
CA ALA A 475 -0.26 -16.88 21.42
C ALA A 475 -1.20 -17.66 20.50
N LEU A 476 -1.39 -17.17 19.27
CA LEU A 476 -2.20 -17.79 18.22
C LEU A 476 -1.32 -18.71 17.36
N TYR A 477 -1.77 -19.93 17.13
CA TYR A 477 -1.04 -20.92 16.34
C TYR A 477 -1.79 -21.26 15.05
N PHE A 478 -1.02 -21.43 13.97
CA PHE A 478 -1.54 -21.71 12.64
C PHE A 478 -0.80 -22.88 11.99
N SER A 479 -1.52 -23.68 11.20
CA SER A 479 -1.01 -24.87 10.54
C SER A 479 -1.12 -24.77 9.02
N GLY A 480 -0.23 -25.45 8.29
CA GLY A 480 -0.36 -25.56 6.84
C GLY A 480 -0.01 -24.28 6.07
N THR A 481 0.61 -23.29 6.70
CA THR A 481 0.97 -22.02 6.04
C THR A 481 2.15 -22.20 5.08
N TRP A 482 3.17 -22.97 5.48
CA TRP A 482 4.31 -23.33 4.63
C TRP A 482 4.81 -24.77 4.80
N GLN A 483 4.41 -25.46 5.88
CA GLN A 483 4.65 -26.89 6.11
C GLN A 483 3.40 -27.54 6.71
N GLU A 484 3.32 -28.86 6.66
CA GLU A 484 2.27 -29.64 7.33
C GLU A 484 2.35 -29.49 8.86
N GLY A 485 1.19 -29.43 9.52
CA GLY A 485 1.08 -29.18 10.96
C GLY A 485 1.39 -27.73 11.33
N ILE A 486 1.68 -27.47 12.61
CA ILE A 486 2.00 -26.13 13.13
C ILE A 486 3.19 -25.55 12.36
N SER A 487 2.97 -24.39 11.75
CA SER A 487 3.94 -23.73 10.88
C SER A 487 4.08 -22.23 11.17
N HIS A 488 3.12 -21.59 11.85
CA HIS A 488 3.19 -20.17 12.17
C HIS A 488 2.63 -19.86 13.57
N VAL A 489 3.09 -18.75 14.15
CA VAL A 489 2.64 -18.28 15.47
C VAL A 489 2.61 -16.74 15.51
N ALA A 490 1.66 -16.19 16.26
CA ALA A 490 1.47 -14.75 16.45
C ALA A 490 1.05 -14.42 17.89
N ILE A 491 1.15 -13.14 18.29
CA ILE A 491 0.60 -12.65 19.56
C ILE A 491 -0.71 -11.92 19.28
N TYR A 492 -1.78 -12.30 19.97
CA TYR A 492 -3.09 -11.67 19.83
C TYR A 492 -3.10 -10.26 20.43
N LEU A 493 -3.68 -9.29 19.72
CA LEU A 493 -3.79 -7.90 20.15
C LEU A 493 -5.21 -7.51 20.58
N GLY A 494 -6.22 -8.36 20.32
CA GLY A 494 -7.64 -8.02 20.46
C GLY A 494 -8.28 -7.69 19.11
N ASP A 495 -9.60 -7.72 19.03
CA ASP A 495 -10.37 -7.31 17.84
C ASP A 495 -9.96 -8.03 16.53
N ASP A 496 -9.58 -9.31 16.60
CA ASP A 496 -9.04 -10.08 15.47
C ASP A 496 -7.72 -9.53 14.89
N TYR A 497 -6.98 -8.69 15.62
CA TYR A 497 -5.64 -8.25 15.24
C TYR A 497 -4.56 -9.06 15.96
N MET A 498 -3.42 -9.20 15.28
CA MET A 498 -2.25 -9.90 15.80
C MET A 498 -0.95 -9.21 15.39
N ILE A 499 0.10 -9.37 16.18
CA ILE A 499 1.48 -9.03 15.81
C ILE A 499 2.26 -10.32 15.52
N HIS A 500 2.98 -10.34 14.40
CA HIS A 500 3.78 -11.49 13.97
C HIS A 500 4.92 -11.07 13.04
N ALA A 501 5.91 -11.94 12.87
CA ALA A 501 6.92 -11.81 11.81
C ALA A 501 6.54 -12.75 10.66
N THR A 502 6.29 -12.20 9.47
CA THR A 502 5.81 -12.98 8.32
C THR A 502 6.59 -12.68 7.04
N GLY A 503 6.84 -13.73 6.25
CA GLY A 503 7.50 -13.62 4.96
C GLY A 503 6.65 -12.93 3.89
N GLU A 504 5.33 -12.92 4.04
CA GLU A 504 4.40 -12.28 3.09
C GLU A 504 4.53 -10.74 3.14
N GLU A 505 4.61 -10.18 4.34
CA GLU A 505 4.84 -8.74 4.59
C GLU A 505 6.34 -8.40 4.58
N GLY A 506 7.19 -9.43 4.68
CA GLY A 506 8.65 -9.33 4.69
C GLY A 506 9.24 -8.81 6.00
N MET A 507 8.43 -8.64 7.05
CA MET A 507 8.84 -8.02 8.31
C MET A 507 7.91 -8.39 9.47
N THR A 508 8.30 -8.01 10.68
CA THR A 508 7.40 -7.95 11.83
C THR A 508 6.37 -6.84 11.64
N THR A 509 5.09 -7.19 11.71
CA THR A 509 3.98 -6.25 11.51
C THR A 509 2.75 -6.63 12.31
N ILE A 510 1.79 -5.71 12.34
CA ILE A 510 0.42 -5.95 12.80
C ILE A 510 -0.42 -6.39 11.60
N SER A 511 -1.26 -7.40 11.78
CA SER A 511 -2.17 -7.91 10.75
C SER A 511 -3.54 -8.19 11.33
N TYR A 512 -4.58 -7.96 10.53
CA TYR A 512 -5.92 -8.47 10.77
C TYR A 512 -5.97 -9.96 10.43
N MET A 513 -6.70 -10.75 11.22
CA MET A 513 -6.99 -12.16 10.96
C MET A 513 -8.01 -12.28 9.81
N ASN A 514 -7.50 -12.07 8.61
CA ASN A 514 -8.20 -12.19 7.34
C ASN A 514 -8.59 -13.66 7.05
N SER A 515 -9.28 -13.93 5.94
CA SER A 515 -9.79 -15.27 5.64
C SER A 515 -8.71 -16.34 5.59
N TYR A 516 -7.51 -15.99 5.09
CA TYR A 516 -6.35 -16.89 5.04
C TYR A 516 -5.92 -17.30 6.45
N TRP A 517 -5.69 -16.33 7.35
CA TRP A 517 -5.28 -16.64 8.72
C TRP A 517 -6.34 -17.40 9.49
N ARG A 518 -7.63 -17.12 9.24
CA ARG A 518 -8.75 -17.85 9.84
C ARG A 518 -8.83 -19.31 9.36
N GLU A 519 -8.62 -19.55 8.07
CA GLU A 519 -8.56 -20.91 7.50
C GLU A 519 -7.41 -21.73 8.09
N HIS A 520 -6.26 -21.10 8.32
CA HIS A 520 -5.07 -21.74 8.88
C HIS A 520 -5.04 -21.80 10.41
N PHE A 521 -6.00 -21.18 11.09
CA PHE A 521 -6.03 -21.11 12.55
C PHE A 521 -6.14 -22.51 13.16
N THR A 522 -5.27 -22.81 14.13
CA THR A 522 -5.24 -24.11 14.82
C THR A 522 -5.72 -24.00 16.26
N GLY A 523 -5.23 -23.03 17.03
CA GLY A 523 -5.59 -22.89 18.43
C GLY A 523 -4.79 -21.83 19.16
N VAL A 524 -5.00 -21.72 20.48
CA VAL A 524 -4.42 -20.67 21.32
C VAL A 524 -3.76 -21.24 22.56
N LYS A 525 -2.55 -20.74 22.85
CA LYS A 525 -1.78 -21.03 24.07
C LYS A 525 -1.58 -19.80 24.92
N ARG A 526 -1.47 -20.02 26.22
CA ARG A 526 -1.10 -19.02 27.22
C ARG A 526 0.08 -19.51 28.05
N PHE A 527 1.03 -18.60 28.32
CA PHE A 527 2.31 -18.96 28.94
C PHE A 527 2.57 -18.32 30.30
N ASP A 528 1.60 -17.63 30.92
CA ASP A 528 1.82 -16.86 32.16
C ASP A 528 2.42 -17.68 33.32
N ASP A 529 2.14 -18.98 33.38
CA ASP A 529 2.63 -19.89 34.43
C ASP A 529 3.83 -20.75 34.00
N LEU A 530 4.47 -20.45 32.87
CA LEU A 530 5.64 -21.19 32.37
C LEU A 530 6.93 -20.72 33.05
N SER A 531 7.18 -21.12 34.30
CA SER A 531 8.42 -20.77 35.00
C SER A 531 9.57 -21.72 34.68
N VAL A 532 10.47 -21.32 33.79
CA VAL A 532 11.76 -22.00 33.55
C VAL A 532 12.88 -21.12 34.10
N ARG A 533 13.63 -21.66 35.05
CA ARG A 533 14.68 -20.96 35.80
C ARG A 533 16.06 -21.11 35.14
N LEU A 534 16.38 -20.29 34.14
CA LEU A 534 17.70 -20.32 33.47
C LEU A 534 18.85 -19.75 34.34
N ASP A 535 18.54 -19.10 35.46
CA ASP A 535 19.52 -18.77 36.51
C ASP A 535 20.17 -20.01 37.15
N ASN A 536 19.66 -21.20 36.85
CA ASN A 536 20.28 -22.46 37.26
C ASN A 536 21.19 -23.01 36.13
N PRO A 537 22.51 -23.14 36.37
CA PRO A 537 23.45 -23.57 35.33
C PRO A 537 23.12 -24.92 34.67
N ALA A 538 22.59 -25.90 35.42
CA ALA A 538 22.19 -27.18 34.83
C ALA A 538 20.96 -27.06 33.93
N ILE A 539 20.05 -26.12 34.22
CA ILE A 539 18.90 -25.86 33.35
C ILE A 539 19.36 -25.14 32.10
N TYR A 540 20.20 -24.12 32.24
CA TYR A 540 20.81 -23.45 31.09
C TYR A 540 21.45 -24.47 30.12
N GLU A 541 22.34 -25.32 30.63
CA GLU A 541 22.99 -26.36 29.83
C GLU A 541 21.99 -27.38 29.25
N ALA A 542 20.97 -27.77 30.02
CA ALA A 542 19.91 -28.65 29.54
C ALA A 542 19.14 -28.04 28.35
N TYR A 543 18.92 -26.73 28.37
CA TYR A 543 18.27 -25.98 27.30
C TYR A 543 19.14 -25.89 26.05
N GLN A 544 20.45 -25.66 26.20
CA GLN A 544 21.36 -25.54 25.06
C GLN A 544 21.40 -26.80 24.19
N VAL A 545 21.14 -27.95 24.81
CA VAL A 545 21.20 -29.24 24.13
C VAL A 545 19.82 -29.76 23.70
N LEU A 546 18.74 -29.00 23.91
CA LEU A 546 17.41 -29.38 23.42
C LEU A 546 17.41 -29.63 21.91
N GLY A 547 16.71 -30.69 21.49
CA GLY A 547 16.66 -31.12 20.10
C GLY A 547 17.84 -31.97 19.63
N SER A 548 18.92 -32.10 20.43
CA SER A 548 20.03 -33.00 20.11
C SER A 548 19.52 -34.44 19.93
N PRO A 549 19.99 -35.19 18.91
CA PRO A 549 19.44 -36.51 18.60
C PRO A 549 19.73 -37.52 19.72
N TYR A 550 18.89 -38.54 19.84
CA TYR A 550 19.22 -39.67 20.71
C TYR A 550 20.23 -40.58 20.02
N GLN A 551 21.33 -40.85 20.69
CA GLN A 551 22.36 -41.77 20.23
C GLN A 551 22.79 -42.66 21.40
N LEU A 552 22.62 -43.98 21.25
CA LEU A 552 23.06 -44.94 22.27
C LEU A 552 24.59 -44.83 22.44
N GLY A 553 25.05 -44.59 23.68
CA GLY A 553 26.45 -44.33 23.96
C GLY A 553 26.89 -42.87 23.76
N GLY A 554 25.98 -41.99 23.30
CA GLY A 554 26.25 -40.56 23.08
C GLY A 554 26.38 -39.76 24.38
N ALA A 555 27.17 -38.71 24.34
CA ALA A 555 27.46 -37.83 25.49
C ALA A 555 27.83 -36.39 25.07
N HIS A 556 27.51 -35.99 23.83
CA HIS A 556 27.93 -34.71 23.28
C HIS A 556 26.91 -34.20 22.25
N PRO A 557 26.64 -32.88 22.16
CA PRO A 557 25.64 -32.32 21.24
C PRO A 557 25.81 -32.76 19.78
N ASP A 558 27.05 -32.70 19.27
CA ASP A 558 27.37 -33.05 17.87
C ASP A 558 27.09 -34.52 17.50
N GLN A 559 27.12 -35.43 18.48
CA GLN A 559 26.95 -36.87 18.27
C GLN A 559 25.57 -37.35 18.69
N GLY A 560 24.84 -36.53 19.45
CA GLY A 560 23.66 -36.92 20.19
C GLY A 560 23.96 -37.50 21.57
N PHE A 561 22.90 -37.71 22.34
CA PHE A 561 22.94 -38.14 23.73
C PHE A 561 22.17 -39.44 23.94
N ASP A 562 22.62 -40.27 24.88
CA ASP A 562 21.69 -41.14 25.60
C ASP A 562 21.35 -40.54 26.97
N THR A 563 20.44 -41.19 27.70
CA THR A 563 19.90 -40.69 28.96
C THR A 563 20.97 -40.34 30.00
N GLY A 564 21.96 -41.22 30.21
CA GLY A 564 23.03 -40.98 31.19
C GLY A 564 24.05 -39.96 30.69
N GLY A 565 24.35 -39.98 29.38
CA GLY A 565 25.26 -39.03 28.75
C GLY A 565 24.78 -37.60 28.72
N LEU A 566 23.47 -37.40 28.57
CA LEU A 566 22.86 -36.07 28.66
C LEU A 566 23.14 -35.43 30.02
N VAL A 567 22.79 -36.13 31.09
CA VAL A 567 22.97 -35.63 32.46
C VAL A 567 24.44 -35.48 32.81
N GLN A 568 25.30 -36.43 32.39
CA GLN A 568 26.75 -36.34 32.58
C GLN A 568 27.32 -35.09 31.90
N TYR A 569 26.90 -34.79 30.67
CA TYR A 569 27.33 -33.59 29.97
C TYR A 569 26.85 -32.33 30.67
N ILE A 570 25.54 -32.22 30.95
CA ILE A 570 24.93 -31.06 31.60
C ILE A 570 25.62 -30.75 32.92
N TYR A 571 25.80 -31.74 33.79
CA TYR A 571 26.41 -31.51 35.10
C TYR A 571 27.91 -31.23 35.03
N LYS A 572 28.60 -31.78 34.02
CA LYS A 572 30.00 -31.46 33.75
C LYS A 572 30.16 -30.03 33.24
N GLN A 573 29.31 -29.57 32.34
CA GLN A 573 29.36 -28.18 31.84
C GLN A 573 28.91 -27.19 32.92
N ALA A 574 27.78 -27.47 33.59
CA ALA A 574 27.17 -26.56 34.55
C ALA A 574 27.96 -26.41 35.85
N TYR A 575 28.56 -27.49 36.35
CA TYR A 575 29.10 -27.54 37.72
C TYR A 575 30.49 -28.18 37.81
N GLN A 576 31.13 -28.48 36.67
CA GLN A 576 32.38 -29.26 36.62
C GLN A 576 32.28 -30.61 37.37
N LEU A 577 31.07 -31.13 37.58
CA LEU A 577 30.84 -32.36 38.32
C LEU A 577 30.83 -33.55 37.35
N GLU A 578 31.86 -34.39 37.42
CA GLU A 578 31.94 -35.60 36.60
C GLU A 578 31.05 -36.72 37.17
N LEU A 579 29.78 -36.70 36.77
CA LEU A 579 28.87 -37.79 37.10
C LEU A 579 29.23 -39.10 36.37
N PRO A 580 28.99 -40.28 36.98
CA PRO A 580 29.16 -41.57 36.34
C PRO A 580 28.33 -41.72 35.05
N ARG A 581 28.72 -42.67 34.19
CA ARG A 581 28.08 -42.86 32.88
C ARG A 581 26.61 -43.32 32.95
N TYR A 582 26.29 -44.19 33.90
CA TYR A 582 25.00 -44.88 33.93
C TYR A 582 24.08 -44.30 35.01
N GLY A 583 22.79 -44.15 34.70
CA GLY A 583 21.80 -43.60 35.64
C GLY A 583 21.75 -44.33 36.98
N SER A 584 21.98 -45.65 37.01
CA SER A 584 22.04 -46.43 38.26
C SER A 584 23.25 -46.07 39.15
N GLN A 585 24.34 -45.60 38.55
CA GLN A 585 25.52 -45.10 39.28
C GLN A 585 25.34 -43.64 39.66
N GLN A 586 24.81 -42.81 38.74
CA GLN A 586 24.46 -41.42 39.05
C GLN A 586 23.52 -41.33 40.24
N TRP A 587 22.53 -42.23 40.31
CA TRP A 587 21.67 -42.39 41.47
C TRP A 587 22.51 -42.50 42.75
N GLN A 588 23.53 -43.36 42.82
CA GLN A 588 24.30 -43.60 44.06
C GLN A 588 25.07 -42.39 44.59
N GLU A 589 25.42 -41.41 43.75
CA GLU A 589 26.26 -40.26 44.13
C GLU A 589 25.47 -39.10 44.78
N GLY A 590 24.15 -39.01 44.56
CA GLY A 590 23.31 -37.91 45.05
C GLY A 590 22.63 -38.16 46.41
N THR A 591 22.13 -37.09 47.03
CA THR A 591 21.25 -37.18 48.21
C THR A 591 19.80 -37.32 47.76
N GLU A 592 19.08 -38.30 48.31
CA GLU A 592 17.69 -38.56 47.98
C GLU A 592 16.74 -37.54 48.58
N ILE A 593 15.80 -37.07 47.76
CA ILE A 593 14.78 -36.08 48.11
C ILE A 593 13.41 -36.54 47.57
N SER A 594 12.33 -36.04 48.15
CA SER A 594 10.99 -36.27 47.58
C SER A 594 10.77 -35.41 46.34
N LEU A 595 9.87 -35.81 45.44
CA LEU A 595 9.52 -35.00 44.27
C LEU A 595 8.96 -33.61 44.65
N SER A 596 8.26 -33.53 45.79
CA SER A 596 7.76 -32.25 46.32
C SER A 596 8.85 -31.32 46.86
N GLU A 597 10.04 -31.86 47.12
CA GLU A 597 11.22 -31.09 47.55
C GLU A 597 12.19 -30.83 46.40
N ALA A 598 11.93 -31.38 45.21
CA ALA A 598 12.79 -31.19 44.05
C ALA A 598 12.79 -29.73 43.60
N GLU A 599 13.99 -29.17 43.45
CA GLU A 599 14.22 -27.83 42.94
C GLU A 599 14.73 -27.89 41.49
N PRO A 600 14.47 -26.86 40.67
CA PRO A 600 15.00 -26.78 39.32
C PRO A 600 16.53 -27.03 39.31
N GLY A 601 16.98 -27.95 38.46
CA GLY A 601 18.35 -28.44 38.37
C GLY A 601 18.60 -29.79 39.04
N ASP A 602 17.71 -30.27 39.94
CA ASP A 602 17.82 -31.62 40.52
C ASP A 602 17.57 -32.73 39.48
N LEU A 603 17.93 -33.97 39.80
CA LEU A 603 17.72 -35.10 38.91
C LEU A 603 16.51 -35.95 39.31
N LEU A 604 15.65 -36.21 38.33
CA LEU A 604 14.57 -37.18 38.43
C LEU A 604 15.00 -38.51 37.79
N PHE A 605 14.59 -39.62 38.38
CA PHE A 605 14.93 -40.96 37.91
C PHE A 605 13.69 -41.78 37.62
N PHE A 606 13.73 -42.55 36.53
CA PHE A 606 12.59 -43.35 36.06
C PHE A 606 13.00 -44.78 35.69
N GLU A 607 12.09 -45.73 35.93
CA GLU A 607 12.24 -47.14 35.57
C GLU A 607 12.15 -47.35 34.05
N GLY A 608 13.15 -48.04 33.51
CA GLY A 608 13.21 -48.50 32.12
C GLY A 608 13.97 -49.82 32.02
N THR A 609 14.55 -50.12 30.85
CA THR A 609 15.52 -51.22 30.70
C THR A 609 16.78 -50.99 31.55
N SER A 610 17.06 -49.72 31.84
CA SER A 610 17.99 -49.23 32.86
C SER A 610 17.32 -48.04 33.57
N LEU A 611 17.88 -47.60 34.69
CA LEU A 611 17.41 -46.38 35.36
C LEU A 611 17.71 -45.16 34.46
N ILE A 612 16.69 -44.36 34.18
CA ILE A 612 16.73 -43.21 33.27
C ILE A 612 16.81 -41.92 34.10
N PRO A 613 17.93 -41.18 34.05
CA PRO A 613 18.03 -39.87 34.68
C PRO A 613 17.50 -38.76 33.75
N ALA A 614 16.93 -37.72 34.35
CA ALA A 614 16.41 -36.52 33.68
C ALA A 614 16.63 -35.28 34.55
N VAL A 615 16.87 -34.12 33.95
CA VAL A 615 17.05 -32.86 34.70
C VAL A 615 15.69 -32.24 34.98
N TYR A 616 15.35 -32.05 36.25
CA TYR A 616 14.14 -31.35 36.65
C TYR A 616 14.27 -29.87 36.33
N ILE A 617 13.27 -29.29 35.66
CA ILE A 617 13.30 -27.86 35.28
C ILE A 617 12.23 -27.02 35.98
N GLY A 618 11.55 -27.60 36.98
CA GLY A 618 10.42 -26.99 37.68
C GLY A 618 9.06 -27.42 37.11
N ASN A 619 7.96 -27.06 37.81
CA ASN A 619 6.58 -27.27 37.38
C ASN A 619 6.24 -28.68 36.87
N ASN A 620 6.75 -29.73 37.52
CA ASN A 620 6.54 -31.11 37.07
C ASN A 620 7.06 -31.37 35.64
N GLN A 621 8.02 -30.57 35.16
CA GLN A 621 8.67 -30.73 33.86
C GLN A 621 10.12 -31.16 34.01
N MET A 622 10.62 -31.87 33.01
CA MET A 622 12.00 -32.34 32.97
C MET A 622 12.59 -32.36 31.56
N VAL A 623 13.90 -32.20 31.45
CA VAL A 623 14.66 -32.44 30.22
C VAL A 623 15.23 -33.85 30.24
N VAL A 624 14.97 -34.61 29.18
CA VAL A 624 15.40 -36.02 29.05
C VAL A 624 15.72 -36.37 27.61
N ALA A 625 16.67 -37.29 27.39
CA ALA A 625 16.94 -37.86 26.08
C ALA A 625 16.04 -39.07 25.80
N THR A 626 15.31 -39.06 24.69
CA THR A 626 14.38 -40.13 24.30
C THR A 626 14.68 -40.65 22.89
N GLN A 627 14.48 -41.95 22.66
CA GLN A 627 14.71 -42.54 21.33
C GLN A 627 13.84 -41.92 20.23
N ALA A 628 12.63 -41.46 20.58
CA ALA A 628 11.69 -40.91 19.61
C ALA A 628 11.95 -39.43 19.27
N SER A 629 12.42 -38.63 20.23
CA SER A 629 12.43 -37.17 20.11
C SER A 629 13.76 -36.52 20.45
N GLY A 630 14.81 -37.30 20.69
CA GLY A 630 16.10 -36.76 21.14
C GLY A 630 15.98 -36.15 22.54
N VAL A 631 16.81 -35.15 22.82
CA VAL A 631 16.71 -34.34 24.05
C VAL A 631 15.48 -33.46 23.97
N THR A 632 14.55 -33.64 24.90
CA THR A 632 13.23 -32.99 24.87
C THR A 632 12.73 -32.68 26.27
N ILE A 633 11.75 -31.79 26.35
CA ILE A 633 11.04 -31.48 27.59
C ILE A 633 9.85 -32.42 27.72
N VAL A 634 9.65 -32.97 28.91
CA VAL A 634 8.51 -33.81 29.27
C VAL A 634 7.77 -33.16 30.42
N ASP A 635 6.45 -32.99 30.26
CA ASP A 635 5.53 -32.62 31.33
C ASP A 635 4.90 -33.86 31.97
N LEU A 636 5.15 -34.05 33.25
CA LEU A 636 4.71 -35.20 34.04
C LEU A 636 3.21 -35.16 34.37
N THR A 637 2.54 -34.03 34.22
CA THR A 637 1.09 -33.91 34.50
C THR A 637 0.24 -34.45 33.36
N VAL A 638 0.73 -34.37 32.14
CA VAL A 638 0.04 -34.82 30.91
C VAL A 638 0.58 -36.14 30.37
N SER A 639 1.82 -36.50 30.68
CA SER A 639 2.41 -37.75 30.20
C SER A 639 1.77 -38.97 30.88
N SER A 640 1.26 -39.91 30.08
CA SER A 640 0.83 -41.22 30.59
C SER A 640 1.99 -42.22 30.73
N TYR A 641 3.16 -41.92 30.17
CA TYR A 641 4.30 -42.84 30.13
C TYR A 641 5.22 -42.70 31.35
N TRP A 642 5.59 -41.47 31.71
CA TRP A 642 6.64 -41.20 32.71
C TRP A 642 6.19 -41.34 34.17
N PRO A 643 5.03 -40.82 34.60
CA PRO A 643 4.63 -40.88 36.01
C PRO A 643 4.52 -42.30 36.60
N PRO A 644 3.97 -43.31 35.89
CA PRO A 644 3.96 -44.69 36.39
C PRO A 644 5.34 -45.33 36.57
N ARG A 645 6.39 -44.70 36.03
CA ARG A 645 7.78 -45.17 36.06
C ARG A 645 8.65 -44.36 37.00
N PHE A 646 8.12 -43.35 37.69
CA PHE A 646 8.92 -42.51 38.57
C PHE A 646 9.54 -43.36 39.68
N TYR A 647 10.88 -43.36 39.75
CA TYR A 647 11.66 -44.13 40.71
C TYR A 647 12.03 -43.29 41.93
N GLY A 648 12.44 -42.02 41.73
CA GLY A 648 12.80 -41.10 42.81
C GLY A 648 13.52 -39.85 42.29
N ALA A 649 13.87 -38.93 43.20
CA ALA A 649 14.60 -37.69 42.89
C ALA A 649 15.86 -37.58 43.75
N ARG A 650 16.91 -36.95 43.22
CA ARG A 650 18.16 -36.67 43.96
C ARG A 650 18.71 -35.28 43.67
N THR A 651 19.28 -34.68 44.71
CA THR A 651 20.08 -33.45 44.63
C THR A 651 21.58 -33.77 44.81
N TYR A 652 22.45 -32.90 44.30
CA TYR A 652 23.90 -33.09 44.28
C TYR A 652 24.61 -31.90 44.91
N GLU A 653 25.72 -32.14 45.61
CA GLU A 653 26.57 -31.08 46.17
C GLU A 653 27.30 -30.36 45.02
N LYS A 654 26.93 -29.10 44.76
CA LYS A 654 27.44 -28.29 43.66
C LYS A 654 28.68 -27.52 44.14
N ILE A 655 29.84 -27.73 43.52
CA ILE A 655 31.02 -26.88 43.76
C ILE A 655 30.91 -25.67 42.84
N THR A 656 30.21 -24.62 43.27
CA THR A 656 30.40 -23.29 42.69
C THR A 656 31.67 -22.73 43.31
N GLY A 657 32.76 -22.61 42.55
CA GLY A 657 34.01 -22.01 43.01
C GLY A 657 33.75 -20.64 43.62
N ASN A 658 34.47 -20.28 44.70
CA ASN A 658 34.25 -19.04 45.45
C ASN A 658 34.81 -17.82 44.68
N LEU A 659 34.22 -17.49 43.53
CA LEU A 659 34.58 -16.32 42.70
C LEU A 659 34.42 -15.00 43.47
N GLU A 660 33.55 -14.97 44.47
CA GLU A 660 33.45 -13.83 45.39
C GLU A 660 34.76 -13.56 46.14
N ALA A 661 35.55 -14.59 46.47
CA ALA A 661 36.87 -14.40 47.09
C ALA A 661 37.86 -13.74 46.11
N VAL A 662 37.73 -14.00 44.81
CA VAL A 662 38.54 -13.36 43.75
C VAL A 662 38.18 -11.88 43.66
N ALA A 663 36.89 -11.54 43.61
CA ALA A 663 36.43 -10.15 43.58
C ALA A 663 36.85 -9.38 44.83
N ALA A 664 36.62 -9.95 46.03
CA ALA A 664 36.97 -9.32 47.30
C ALA A 664 38.48 -9.08 47.45
N LEU A 665 39.33 -10.02 46.99
CA LEU A 665 40.78 -9.80 46.98
C LEU A 665 41.17 -8.70 45.99
N THR A 666 40.55 -8.68 44.81
CA THR A 666 40.79 -7.65 43.78
C THR A 666 40.46 -6.24 44.28
N GLU A 667 39.33 -6.07 44.96
CA GLU A 667 38.93 -4.80 45.60
C GLU A 667 40.00 -4.29 46.58
N GLY A 668 40.68 -5.20 47.28
CA GLY A 668 41.78 -4.88 48.19
C GLY A 668 43.04 -4.34 47.51
N TYR A 669 43.21 -4.58 46.21
CA TYR A 669 44.33 -4.06 45.42
C TYR A 669 44.04 -2.71 44.75
N VAL A 670 42.79 -2.25 44.72
CA VAL A 670 42.41 -1.01 44.02
C VAL A 670 43.16 0.20 44.62
N GLY A 671 43.88 0.92 43.77
CA GLY A 671 44.71 2.07 44.14
C GLY A 671 46.16 1.74 44.50
N GLU A 672 46.53 0.46 44.60
CA GLU A 672 47.90 0.02 44.86
C GLU A 672 48.74 -0.04 43.57
N ALA A 673 50.05 0.13 43.73
CA ALA A 673 51.00 0.00 42.62
C ALA A 673 51.21 -1.49 42.25
N PHE A 674 51.11 -1.81 40.96
CA PHE A 674 51.34 -3.15 40.43
C PHE A 674 52.21 -3.06 39.18
N SER A 675 53.46 -3.54 39.27
CA SER A 675 54.47 -3.39 38.22
C SER A 675 54.38 -4.41 37.08
N GLY A 676 53.40 -5.32 37.13
CA GLY A 676 53.16 -6.33 36.11
C GLY A 676 52.04 -5.91 35.15
N SER A 677 51.85 -6.70 34.10
CA SER A 677 50.73 -6.58 33.16
C SER A 677 49.39 -6.96 33.79
N SER A 678 48.28 -6.56 33.15
CA SER A 678 46.92 -6.92 33.59
C SER A 678 46.69 -8.43 33.66
N ILE A 679 47.34 -9.22 32.80
CA ILE A 679 47.29 -10.68 32.88
C ILE A 679 48.03 -11.23 34.08
N GLU A 680 49.25 -10.73 34.37
CA GLU A 680 50.00 -11.14 35.56
C GLU A 680 49.24 -10.79 36.84
N PHE A 681 48.49 -9.68 36.82
CA PHE A 681 47.58 -9.32 37.90
C PHE A 681 46.47 -10.37 38.09
N VAL A 682 45.69 -10.66 37.04
CA VAL A 682 44.62 -11.68 37.11
C VAL A 682 45.15 -13.04 37.57
N GLN A 683 46.30 -13.47 37.03
CA GLN A 683 46.96 -14.73 37.42
C GLN A 683 47.33 -14.74 38.90
N SER A 684 47.88 -13.63 39.42
CA SER A 684 48.27 -13.52 40.83
C SER A 684 47.06 -13.56 41.77
N VAL A 685 45.98 -12.85 41.42
CA VAL A 685 44.75 -12.81 42.23
C VAL A 685 44.09 -14.18 42.26
N TYR A 686 43.96 -14.87 41.13
CA TYR A 686 43.36 -16.21 41.09
C TYR A 686 44.18 -17.25 41.86
N GLN A 687 45.51 -17.18 41.75
CA GLN A 687 46.40 -18.06 42.51
C GLN A 687 46.31 -17.81 44.02
N GLU A 688 46.12 -16.57 44.45
CA GLU A 688 46.04 -16.20 45.87
C GLU A 688 44.65 -16.43 46.48
N ALA A 689 43.58 -16.03 45.78
CA ALA A 689 42.22 -16.09 46.30
C ALA A 689 41.63 -17.51 46.31
N VAL A 690 41.91 -18.29 45.27
CA VAL A 690 41.26 -19.60 45.03
C VAL A 690 42.24 -20.72 44.71
N ASN A 691 43.56 -20.45 44.77
CA ASN A 691 44.62 -21.42 44.48
C ASN A 691 44.50 -22.07 43.08
N ILE A 692 44.04 -21.27 42.10
CA ILE A 692 43.97 -21.64 40.69
C ILE A 692 45.15 -21.02 39.94
N GLU A 693 45.97 -21.87 39.32
CA GLU A 693 47.12 -21.41 38.51
C GLU A 693 46.68 -21.14 37.07
N LEU A 694 46.32 -19.89 36.79
CA LEU A 694 46.07 -19.42 35.42
C LEU A 694 47.41 -19.26 34.69
N SER A 695 47.65 -20.04 33.64
CA SER A 695 48.93 -20.07 32.92
C SER A 695 48.79 -19.62 31.46
N GLY A 696 49.90 -19.18 30.86
CA GLY A 696 49.96 -18.75 29.46
C GLY A 696 49.84 -17.23 29.26
N ASN A 697 49.74 -16.83 27.99
CA ASN A 697 49.56 -15.42 27.59
C ASN A 697 48.08 -15.10 27.37
N LEU A 698 47.76 -13.84 27.06
CA LEU A 698 46.38 -13.36 26.95
C LEU A 698 45.54 -14.14 25.93
N HIS A 699 46.14 -14.60 24.83
CA HIS A 699 45.48 -15.46 23.86
C HIS A 699 45.23 -16.88 24.38
N THR A 700 46.16 -17.42 25.16
CA THR A 700 46.04 -18.77 25.73
C THR A 700 45.02 -18.77 26.87
N LEU A 701 45.03 -17.72 27.69
CA LEU A 701 44.06 -17.52 28.75
C LEU A 701 42.67 -17.31 28.15
N ARG A 702 42.51 -16.41 27.17
CA ARG A 702 41.23 -16.18 26.47
C ARG A 702 40.62 -17.46 25.87
N SER A 703 41.45 -18.41 25.44
CA SER A 703 41.00 -19.68 24.87
C SER A 703 40.82 -20.80 25.90
N SER A 704 41.10 -20.53 27.17
CA SER A 704 40.72 -21.35 28.31
C SER A 704 39.60 -20.68 29.11
N GLY A 705 38.85 -21.45 29.90
CA GLY A 705 37.71 -20.94 30.67
C GLY A 705 36.40 -20.95 29.88
N ASP A 706 35.31 -21.06 30.62
CA ASP A 706 33.95 -21.14 30.06
C ASP A 706 33.54 -19.76 29.57
N TRP A 707 32.93 -19.71 28.38
CA TRP A 707 32.48 -18.45 27.80
C TRP A 707 31.23 -17.95 28.55
N ILE A 708 31.22 -16.68 28.92
CA ILE A 708 30.16 -16.05 29.71
C ILE A 708 29.53 -14.91 28.91
N HIS A 709 28.20 -14.91 28.81
CA HIS A 709 27.49 -13.75 28.28
C HIS A 709 27.67 -12.56 29.23
N ILE A 710 27.76 -11.35 28.67
CA ILE A 710 27.95 -10.11 29.45
C ILE A 710 26.87 -9.90 30.53
N GLU A 711 25.65 -10.40 30.30
CA GLU A 711 24.51 -10.31 31.21
C GLU A 711 24.56 -11.37 32.34
N GLU A 712 25.44 -12.35 32.22
CA GLU A 712 25.64 -13.47 33.16
C GLU A 712 26.92 -13.28 34.01
N LEU A 713 27.56 -12.10 33.92
CA LEU A 713 28.77 -11.77 34.66
C LEU A 713 28.54 -11.84 36.17
N GLU A 714 29.34 -12.68 36.84
CA GLU A 714 29.40 -12.80 38.29
C GLU A 714 30.70 -12.20 38.83
N ARG A 715 30.64 -11.71 40.07
CA ARG A 715 31.80 -11.17 40.77
C ARG A 715 32.93 -12.21 40.76
N GLY A 716 34.09 -11.81 40.21
CA GLY A 716 35.27 -12.65 40.05
C GLY A 716 35.53 -13.10 38.61
N ASP A 717 34.56 -13.01 37.71
CA ASP A 717 34.73 -13.38 36.29
C ASP A 717 35.81 -12.53 35.60
N VAL A 718 36.48 -13.11 34.61
CA VAL A 718 37.57 -12.45 33.87
C VAL A 718 37.04 -11.90 32.55
N MET A 719 37.26 -10.60 32.32
CA MET A 719 36.81 -9.87 31.15
C MET A 719 37.97 -9.60 30.19
N PHE A 720 37.74 -9.72 28.88
CA PHE A 720 38.74 -9.50 27.84
C PHE A 720 38.39 -8.31 26.95
N PHE A 721 39.32 -7.38 26.79
CA PHE A 721 39.08 -6.14 26.05
C PHE A 721 40.02 -5.98 24.85
N SER A 722 39.52 -5.39 23.76
CA SER A 722 40.27 -5.01 22.56
C SER A 722 40.40 -3.50 22.45
N GLU A 723 41.51 -3.03 21.91
CA GLU A 723 41.62 -1.68 21.34
C GLU A 723 41.30 -1.65 19.84
N GLU A 724 41.19 -2.81 19.18
CA GLU A 724 40.83 -2.93 17.76
C GLU A 724 39.29 -2.94 17.60
N PRO A 725 38.72 -2.17 16.65
CA PRO A 725 37.26 -2.08 16.46
C PRO A 725 36.56 -3.40 16.10
N ASP A 726 37.30 -4.40 15.63
CA ASP A 726 36.77 -5.70 15.20
C ASP A 726 36.88 -6.80 16.27
N GLY A 727 37.45 -6.49 17.46
CA GLY A 727 37.61 -7.44 18.55
C GLY A 727 38.57 -8.61 18.23
N SER A 728 39.35 -8.52 17.16
CA SER A 728 40.18 -9.62 16.65
C SER A 728 41.33 -10.02 17.59
N ARG A 729 41.76 -9.10 18.47
CA ARG A 729 42.81 -9.35 19.47
C ARG A 729 42.44 -8.75 20.81
N ALA A 730 42.64 -9.49 21.89
CA ALA A 730 42.53 -8.94 23.24
C ALA A 730 43.85 -8.27 23.63
N ASP A 731 43.78 -7.04 24.14
CA ASP A 731 44.93 -6.20 24.47
C ASP A 731 45.15 -6.11 25.99
N PHE A 732 44.10 -6.27 26.81
CA PHE A 732 44.22 -6.41 28.27
C PHE A 732 43.03 -7.20 28.88
N VAL A 733 43.16 -7.58 30.16
CA VAL A 733 42.14 -8.33 30.93
C VAL A 733 41.74 -7.61 32.21
N ALA A 734 40.55 -7.90 32.73
CA ALA A 734 40.06 -7.37 34.00
C ALA A 734 39.31 -8.41 34.82
N ILE A 735 39.09 -8.14 36.10
CA ILE A 735 38.21 -8.92 36.98
C ILE A 735 36.93 -8.13 37.22
N TYR A 736 35.79 -8.77 37.01
CA TYR A 736 34.48 -8.17 37.26
C TYR A 736 34.20 -8.11 38.77
N LEU A 737 33.79 -6.94 39.24
CA LEU A 737 33.50 -6.64 40.64
C LEU A 737 31.99 -6.49 40.90
N GLY A 738 31.12 -6.75 39.92
CA GLY A 738 29.68 -6.60 40.08
C GLY A 738 29.17 -5.20 39.76
N GLU A 739 27.85 -5.09 39.56
CA GLU A 739 27.16 -3.82 39.25
C GLU A 739 27.77 -3.02 38.09
N GLY A 740 28.35 -3.70 37.09
CA GLY A 740 29.00 -3.06 35.95
C GLY A 740 30.43 -2.56 36.23
N VAL A 741 30.99 -2.83 37.42
CA VAL A 741 32.34 -2.42 37.81
C VAL A 741 33.35 -3.52 37.51
N PHE A 742 34.53 -3.15 37.01
CA PHE A 742 35.65 -4.08 36.85
C PHE A 742 36.98 -3.42 37.25
N ALA A 743 37.97 -4.24 37.61
CA ALA A 743 39.31 -3.78 37.96
C ALA A 743 40.39 -4.36 37.05
N THR A 744 41.34 -3.53 36.65
CA THR A 744 42.49 -3.90 35.82
C THR A 744 43.72 -3.06 36.17
N VAL A 745 44.87 -3.39 35.60
CA VAL A 745 46.12 -2.62 35.75
C VAL A 745 46.26 -1.65 34.58
N MET A 746 46.38 -0.36 34.89
CA MET A 746 46.67 0.70 33.94
C MET A 746 47.76 1.61 34.50
N ASN A 747 48.80 1.88 33.71
CA ASN A 747 49.94 2.73 34.11
C ASN A 747 50.57 2.33 35.47
N ASP A 748 50.81 1.03 35.67
CA ASP A 748 51.40 0.43 36.87
C ASP A 748 50.57 0.61 38.17
N VAL A 749 49.27 0.86 38.06
CA VAL A 749 48.32 0.99 39.19
C VAL A 749 47.07 0.16 38.91
N VAL A 750 46.54 -0.50 39.94
CA VAL A 750 45.25 -1.20 39.85
C VAL A 750 44.12 -0.17 39.96
N VAL A 751 43.28 -0.09 38.93
CA VAL A 751 42.21 0.91 38.80
C VAL A 751 40.88 0.22 38.50
N THR A 752 39.79 0.90 38.87
CA THR A 752 38.42 0.46 38.56
C THR A 752 37.82 1.30 37.45
N TYR A 753 36.95 0.68 36.66
CA TYR A 753 36.13 1.34 35.66
C TYR A 753 34.69 0.84 35.78
N GLU A 754 33.74 1.72 35.45
CA GLU A 754 32.32 1.37 35.32
C GLU A 754 31.98 1.21 33.84
N MET A 755 31.44 0.06 33.48
CA MET A 755 31.15 -0.29 32.08
C MET A 755 30.03 0.58 31.49
N ASN A 756 29.10 1.05 32.34
CA ASN A 756 27.94 1.85 31.93
C ASN A 756 28.22 3.36 31.83
N ASP A 757 29.32 3.85 32.40
CA ASP A 757 29.65 5.28 32.43
C ASP A 757 30.33 5.77 31.13
N ASP A 758 30.93 4.84 30.37
CA ASP A 758 31.59 5.16 29.10
C ASP A 758 31.34 4.04 28.09
N ILE A 759 30.56 4.35 27.05
CA ILE A 759 30.23 3.44 25.94
C ILE A 759 31.48 2.88 25.25
N ALA A 760 32.63 3.54 25.41
CA ALA A 760 33.92 3.03 24.93
C ALA A 760 34.30 1.69 25.58
N TRP A 761 33.94 1.42 26.84
CA TRP A 761 34.24 0.14 27.49
C TRP A 761 33.36 -1.00 26.99
N ILE A 762 32.08 -0.73 26.77
CA ILE A 762 31.14 -1.69 26.16
C ILE A 762 31.63 -2.09 24.77
N ASN A 763 32.05 -1.12 23.97
CA ASN A 763 32.54 -1.36 22.60
C ASN A 763 33.92 -2.06 22.55
N ARG A 764 34.66 -2.06 23.66
CA ARG A 764 35.98 -2.72 23.77
C ARG A 764 35.89 -4.11 24.38
N LEU A 765 34.84 -4.41 25.15
CA LEU A 765 34.64 -5.73 25.72
C LEU A 765 34.33 -6.73 24.62
N ILE A 766 35.20 -7.73 24.46
CA ILE A 766 35.06 -8.74 23.41
C ILE A 766 34.29 -9.94 23.95
N GLU A 767 34.64 -10.40 25.15
CA GLU A 767 34.07 -11.58 25.80
C GLU A 767 34.45 -11.63 27.27
N ALA A 768 33.76 -12.47 28.04
CA ALA A 768 34.11 -12.82 29.39
C ALA A 768 34.31 -14.34 29.53
N ARG A 769 35.13 -14.72 30.51
CA ARG A 769 35.46 -16.10 30.84
C ARG A 769 35.33 -16.34 32.34
N ARG A 770 34.85 -17.52 32.69
CA ARG A 770 34.86 -18.06 34.05
C ARG A 770 35.90 -19.17 34.17
N TYR A 771 36.68 -19.17 35.26
CA TYR A 771 37.80 -20.09 35.48
C TYR A 771 37.70 -20.88 36.78
#